data_AF-J7LAK4-F1
#
_entry.id   AF-J7LAK4-F1
#
_cell.length_a   1.000
_cell.length_b   1.000
_cell.length_c   1.000
_cell.angle_alpha   90.00
_cell.angle_beta   90.00
_cell.angle_gamma   90.00
#
_symmetry.space_group_name_H-M   'P 1'
#
loop_
_entity.id
_entity.type
_entity.pdbx_description
1 polymer ?
#
loop_
_entity_poly.entity_id
_entity_poly.type
_entity_poly.pdbx_seq_one_letter_code
_entity_poly.pdbx_strand_id
1 'polypeptide(L)'
;MNNENIKKAAEAYDAAGFQVLPLNGKAAAVKGHHGREGATESVYPKGDQNLAVRLPAGVIGIDVDAHSGKDGAETLQRCIDRWGPLPETDKSTSRDGVSGILWYRVPAVGWEGDEKKFGGDIELISHVNRYAVVPPSIHPKTGDVYRWETVGDTPMWEKGPEAFPMLPARWLEGLRRTNEVGTPAKGAERHEEAITDGVPCERVEAALAKFPADLPPGSRHPRMLEVQWELVQLGAEGHQGVKTALDTLEGNFLSAVAGESRNANEWGDALDGALRRVGDVVTGDPCEENKLNLPASFWESRPSLRHIRDAAHSRIVSADVVLYTTLARMSAMVDHRTRIDTGVKSPAPLNLYVAVVGKSGAGKTSSVSVGKKLLPAPADLEGYRDGIPLGSGEGVASAFWGIDYEESRTEKNKDGSPTKVRVSKQVRHNVFFSLDEGRALNKMVERNGTTINPTLCSAFVGELIGQANASVETTRIIPEGSYSLAFQIGYQYDAAGVLLSEEASGLPQRFTWVNSTDPSIPDEDVENPGVLTGVRLQGEWGSVNGTHFSPIMHLPEDVKQEMKVREKARLKGKGEPVAELDSHQPLIRAKLSALLALLDGRGNVTHEDWELSGVMWEVSCAVREDVVQQNLEAKAEQEETATRKAVERERRLQLARNTAEPNLKRAAEAIGRQVHKSGRFTPGKLRNTLNSEQREVFKEAISHAIDAGWIVENDGAYFPGPSKP
;
A
#
# COMPACT_ATOMS: atom_id res chain seq x y z
N MET A 1 27.07 18.68 -56.10
CA MET A 1 26.89 17.38 -55.42
C MET A 1 25.70 16.70 -56.07
N ASN A 2 25.80 15.39 -56.30
CA ASN A 2 24.94 14.74 -57.29
C ASN A 2 23.51 14.63 -56.74
N ASN A 3 22.55 15.40 -57.29
CA ASN A 3 21.12 15.31 -56.93
C ASN A 3 20.61 13.86 -56.92
N GLU A 4 21.25 13.00 -57.71
CA GLU A 4 21.03 11.58 -57.78
C GLU A 4 21.27 10.84 -56.44
N ASN A 5 22.24 11.28 -55.62
CA ASN A 5 22.55 10.66 -54.33
C ASN A 5 21.50 11.01 -53.26
N ILE A 6 21.06 12.27 -53.20
CA ILE A 6 20.00 12.69 -52.26
C ILE A 6 18.69 11.99 -52.63
N LYS A 7 18.37 11.89 -53.93
CA LYS A 7 17.17 11.18 -54.39
C LYS A 7 17.21 9.70 -54.02
N LYS A 8 18.31 8.99 -54.30
CA LYS A 8 18.47 7.57 -53.92
C LYS A 8 18.38 7.37 -52.41
N ALA A 9 18.98 8.26 -51.62
CA ALA A 9 18.86 8.20 -50.16
C ALA A 9 17.41 8.42 -49.70
N ALA A 10 16.69 9.40 -50.28
CA ALA A 10 15.29 9.64 -49.97
C ALA A 10 14.42 8.40 -50.26
N GLU A 11 14.61 7.75 -51.41
CA GLU A 11 13.93 6.49 -51.76
C GLU A 11 14.25 5.38 -50.75
N ALA A 12 15.50 5.30 -50.26
CA ALA A 12 15.90 4.31 -49.26
C ALA A 12 15.27 4.56 -47.88
N TYR A 13 15.25 5.81 -47.39
CA TYR A 13 14.59 6.13 -46.11
C TYR A 13 13.08 5.90 -46.18
N ASP A 14 12.43 6.27 -47.28
CA ASP A 14 10.99 6.06 -47.46
C ASP A 14 10.66 4.56 -47.49
N ALA A 15 11.46 3.77 -48.23
CA ALA A 15 11.33 2.31 -48.24
C ALA A 15 11.60 1.67 -46.86
N ALA A 16 12.45 2.29 -46.04
CA ALA A 16 12.74 1.87 -44.68
C ALA A 16 11.69 2.35 -43.65
N GLY A 17 10.61 3.03 -44.07
CA GLY A 17 9.50 3.43 -43.20
C GLY A 17 9.65 4.82 -42.55
N PHE A 18 10.53 5.67 -43.09
CA PHE A 18 10.68 7.06 -42.65
C PHE A 18 10.05 8.01 -43.67
N GLN A 19 9.19 8.92 -43.21
CA GLN A 19 8.58 9.89 -44.10
C GLN A 19 9.62 10.94 -44.53
N VAL A 20 9.89 11.07 -45.82
CA VAL A 20 10.91 12.00 -46.34
C VAL A 20 10.34 13.38 -46.64
N LEU A 21 11.16 14.42 -46.39
CA LEU A 21 10.81 15.83 -46.55
C LEU A 21 11.96 16.60 -47.23
N PRO A 22 11.64 17.47 -48.21
CA PRO A 22 12.63 18.33 -48.85
C PRO A 22 12.89 19.57 -47.99
N LEU A 23 14.15 19.99 -47.90
CA LEU A 23 14.57 21.17 -47.16
C LEU A 23 15.25 22.21 -48.06
N ASN A 24 14.94 23.49 -47.83
CA ASN A 24 15.72 24.62 -48.31
C ASN A 24 16.65 25.07 -47.16
N GLY A 25 17.93 24.69 -47.22
CA GLY A 25 18.84 24.83 -46.08
C GLY A 25 18.44 23.90 -44.93
N LYS A 26 17.89 24.46 -43.84
CA LYS A 26 17.34 23.70 -42.69
C LYS A 26 15.81 23.76 -42.58
N ALA A 27 15.14 24.55 -43.42
CA ALA A 27 13.69 24.75 -43.33
C ALA A 27 12.96 23.86 -44.33
N ALA A 28 11.85 23.25 -43.91
CA ALA A 28 10.97 22.47 -44.78
C ALA A 28 10.53 23.28 -46.00
N ALA A 29 10.75 22.74 -47.20
CA ALA A 29 10.33 23.37 -48.45
C ALA A 29 8.83 23.19 -48.73
N VAL A 30 8.13 22.39 -47.92
CA VAL A 30 6.70 22.13 -47.98
C VAL A 30 6.03 22.45 -46.64
N LYS A 31 4.84 23.04 -46.69
CA LYS A 31 4.03 23.37 -45.50
C LYS A 31 3.09 22.23 -45.15
N GLY A 32 2.84 22.01 -43.86
CA GLY A 32 1.84 21.06 -43.39
C GLY A 32 2.23 19.58 -43.52
N HIS A 33 3.52 19.27 -43.73
CA HIS A 33 4.04 17.90 -43.75
C HIS A 33 4.88 17.54 -42.50
N HIS A 34 4.86 18.40 -41.48
CA HIS A 34 5.53 18.16 -40.20
C HIS A 34 4.68 18.71 -39.04
N GLY A 35 5.01 18.31 -37.80
CA GLY A 35 4.20 18.60 -36.62
C GLY A 35 3.00 17.66 -36.47
N ARG A 36 2.24 17.79 -35.37
CA ARG A 36 1.19 16.85 -34.96
C ARG A 36 0.16 16.53 -36.05
N GLU A 37 -0.26 17.54 -36.81
CA GLU A 37 -1.26 17.40 -37.89
C GLU A 37 -0.63 17.33 -39.30
N GLY A 38 0.68 17.07 -39.38
CA GLY A 38 1.37 17.00 -40.66
C GLY A 38 0.85 15.84 -41.52
N ALA A 39 0.67 16.07 -42.81
CA ALA A 39 0.33 15.05 -43.80
C ALA A 39 1.31 13.86 -43.70
N THR A 40 0.81 12.65 -43.97
CA THR A 40 1.56 11.39 -43.83
C THR A 40 2.33 10.98 -45.09
N GLU A 41 2.11 11.68 -46.20
CA GLU A 41 2.76 11.40 -47.48
C GLU A 41 4.17 11.97 -47.56
N SER A 42 5.10 11.16 -48.05
CA SER A 42 6.49 11.55 -48.34
C SER A 42 6.56 12.54 -49.50
N VAL A 43 7.40 13.56 -49.35
CA VAL A 43 7.72 14.51 -50.43
C VAL A 43 9.21 14.45 -50.71
N TYR A 44 9.56 14.20 -51.97
CA TYR A 44 10.94 13.95 -52.37
C TYR A 44 11.70 15.26 -52.70
N PRO A 45 12.97 15.40 -52.27
CA PRO A 45 13.84 16.51 -52.65
C PRO A 45 14.02 16.67 -54.16
N LYS A 46 14.07 17.92 -54.62
CA LYS A 46 14.33 18.29 -56.02
C LYS A 46 15.52 19.23 -56.09
N GLY A 47 16.28 19.15 -57.18
CA GLY A 47 17.44 20.02 -57.35
C GLY A 47 18.44 19.85 -56.20
N ASP A 48 18.96 20.97 -55.71
CA ASP A 48 19.94 21.08 -54.63
C ASP A 48 19.34 21.07 -53.21
N GLN A 49 18.09 20.63 -53.07
CA GLN A 49 17.42 20.54 -51.77
C GLN A 49 18.05 19.48 -50.85
N ASN A 50 18.11 19.82 -49.56
CA ASN A 50 18.50 18.89 -48.51
C ASN A 50 17.34 17.91 -48.20
N LEU A 51 17.68 16.84 -47.48
CA LEU A 51 16.78 15.77 -47.06
C LEU A 51 16.59 15.76 -45.54
N ALA A 52 15.34 15.71 -45.11
CA ALA A 52 14.98 15.36 -43.75
C ALA A 52 14.03 14.17 -43.71
N VAL A 53 13.95 13.55 -42.55
CA VAL A 53 12.95 12.54 -42.23
C VAL A 53 12.07 13.01 -41.08
N ARG A 54 10.76 12.85 -41.24
CA ARG A 54 9.82 12.84 -40.12
C ARG A 54 9.77 11.42 -39.58
N LEU A 55 9.99 11.31 -38.28
CA LEU A 55 10.09 10.03 -37.59
C LEU A 55 8.71 9.34 -37.55
N PRO A 56 8.64 8.02 -37.70
CA PRO A 56 7.40 7.28 -37.49
C PRO A 56 6.96 7.35 -36.01
N ALA A 57 5.68 7.07 -35.76
CA ALA A 57 5.20 6.89 -34.39
C ALA A 57 5.97 5.72 -33.74
N GLY A 58 6.54 5.96 -32.56
CA GLY A 58 7.38 4.97 -31.87
C GLY A 58 8.89 5.14 -32.05
N VAL A 59 9.37 6.15 -32.79
CA VAL A 59 10.79 6.52 -32.85
C VAL A 59 10.99 7.97 -32.46
N ILE A 60 12.05 8.23 -31.70
CA ILE A 60 12.50 9.58 -31.31
C ILE A 60 13.99 9.79 -31.64
N GLY A 61 14.37 11.05 -31.78
CA GLY A 61 15.76 11.50 -31.79
C GLY A 61 16.03 12.41 -30.58
N ILE A 62 17.13 12.18 -29.88
CA ILE A 62 17.64 13.07 -28.83
C ILE A 62 18.77 13.87 -29.48
N ASP A 63 18.51 15.14 -29.83
CA ASP A 63 19.47 16.02 -30.49
C ASP A 63 20.33 16.72 -29.44
N VAL A 64 21.59 16.29 -29.33
CA VAL A 64 22.54 16.77 -28.33
C VAL A 64 23.37 17.89 -28.94
N ASP A 65 23.18 19.11 -28.43
CA ASP A 65 23.80 20.30 -28.97
C ASP A 65 25.01 20.72 -28.12
N ALA A 66 26.10 19.95 -28.21
CA ALA A 66 27.31 20.14 -27.38
C ALA A 66 28.41 21.08 -27.97
N HIS A 67 28.03 22.15 -28.66
CA HIS A 67 28.98 22.99 -29.40
C HIS A 67 28.75 24.50 -29.18
N SER A 68 29.75 25.32 -29.49
CA SER A 68 29.61 26.80 -29.49
C SER A 68 29.11 27.39 -28.16
N GLY A 69 29.57 26.84 -27.03
CA GLY A 69 29.19 27.29 -25.69
C GLY A 69 27.86 26.72 -25.17
N LYS A 70 27.23 25.81 -25.92
CA LYS A 70 26.07 25.05 -25.48
C LYS A 70 26.44 23.89 -24.58
N ASP A 71 25.60 23.61 -23.59
CA ASP A 71 25.86 22.66 -22.50
C ASP A 71 25.36 21.23 -22.78
N GLY A 72 25.03 20.90 -24.04
CA GLY A 72 24.32 19.65 -24.38
C GLY A 72 24.98 18.37 -23.87
N ALA A 73 26.31 18.30 -23.85
CA ALA A 73 27.04 17.15 -23.29
C ALA A 73 26.87 17.03 -21.77
N GLU A 74 26.89 18.15 -21.05
CA GLU A 74 26.65 18.19 -19.60
C GLU A 74 25.18 17.87 -19.29
N THR A 75 24.25 18.41 -20.07
CA THR A 75 22.81 18.10 -19.98
C THR A 75 22.56 16.61 -20.18
N LEU A 76 23.22 15.99 -21.16
CA LEU A 76 23.10 14.55 -21.42
C LEU A 76 23.63 13.75 -20.22
N GLN A 77 24.80 14.12 -19.70
CA GLN A 77 25.38 13.44 -18.53
C GLN A 77 24.47 13.57 -17.30
N ARG A 78 23.90 14.76 -17.03
CA ARG A 78 22.91 14.95 -15.94
C ARG A 78 21.69 14.04 -16.12
N CYS A 79 21.22 13.86 -17.35
CA CYS A 79 20.09 12.97 -17.64
C CYS A 79 20.48 11.49 -17.44
N ILE A 80 21.70 11.09 -17.82
CA ILE A 80 22.23 9.74 -17.56
C ILE A 80 22.36 9.49 -16.05
N ASP A 81 22.87 10.45 -15.29
CA ASP A 81 22.98 10.32 -13.84
C ASP A 81 21.59 10.22 -13.18
N ARG A 82 20.59 10.93 -13.73
CA ARG A 82 19.21 10.96 -13.21
C ARG A 82 18.40 9.73 -13.59
N TRP A 83 18.47 9.27 -14.84
CA TRP A 83 17.58 8.24 -15.40
C TRP A 83 18.29 6.93 -15.73
N GLY A 84 19.60 6.87 -15.58
CA GLY A 84 20.44 5.70 -15.86
C GLY A 84 21.10 5.74 -17.25
N PRO A 85 21.99 4.77 -17.55
CA PRO A 85 22.70 4.71 -18.82
C PRO A 85 21.76 4.47 -20.00
N LEU A 86 22.10 5.06 -21.15
CA LEU A 86 21.42 4.79 -22.42
C LEU A 86 22.07 3.59 -23.13
N PRO A 87 21.28 2.73 -23.81
CA PRO A 87 21.82 1.73 -24.72
C PRO A 87 22.61 2.38 -25.85
N GLU A 88 23.66 1.71 -26.35
CA GLU A 88 24.38 2.17 -27.54
C GLU A 88 23.41 2.24 -28.74
N THR A 89 23.46 3.36 -29.47
CA THR A 89 22.63 3.59 -30.65
C THR A 89 23.39 4.39 -31.71
N ASP A 90 22.86 4.36 -32.93
CA ASP A 90 23.37 5.17 -34.03
C ASP A 90 23.15 6.66 -33.79
N LYS A 91 24.11 7.47 -34.23
CA LYS A 91 24.07 8.92 -34.17
C LYS A 91 24.13 9.52 -35.58
N SER A 92 23.22 10.44 -35.90
CA SER A 92 23.35 11.26 -37.11
C SER A 92 23.92 12.64 -36.76
N THR A 93 24.97 13.07 -37.48
CA THR A 93 25.66 14.32 -37.18
C THR A 93 26.39 14.88 -38.40
N SER A 94 26.65 16.19 -38.40
CA SER A 94 27.57 16.83 -39.36
C SER A 94 28.87 17.27 -38.68
N ARG A 95 29.11 16.87 -37.42
CA ARG A 95 30.16 17.40 -36.54
C ARG A 95 30.85 16.27 -35.79
N ASP A 96 32.04 16.56 -35.26
CA ASP A 96 32.79 15.62 -34.43
C ASP A 96 32.40 15.75 -32.95
N GLY A 97 32.65 14.69 -32.17
CA GLY A 97 32.38 14.65 -30.73
C GLY A 97 30.95 14.24 -30.39
N VAL A 98 30.44 14.72 -29.24
CA VAL A 98 29.15 14.27 -28.68
C VAL A 98 27.94 14.90 -29.42
N SER A 99 28.16 15.98 -30.19
CA SER A 99 27.05 16.65 -30.89
C SER A 99 26.40 15.78 -31.98
N GLY A 100 25.08 15.67 -31.95
CA GLY A 100 24.29 14.94 -32.94
C GLY A 100 23.02 14.33 -32.38
N ILE A 101 22.25 13.70 -33.25
CA ILE A 101 20.95 13.10 -32.92
C ILE A 101 21.15 11.61 -32.61
N LEU A 102 20.83 11.20 -31.38
CA LEU A 102 20.80 9.79 -30.95
C LEU A 102 19.40 9.21 -31.15
N TRP A 103 19.28 8.01 -31.73
CA TRP A 103 18.00 7.46 -32.17
C TRP A 103 17.49 6.34 -31.28
N TYR A 104 16.23 6.37 -30.85
CA TYR A 104 15.65 5.37 -29.94
C TYR A 104 14.21 5.05 -30.30
N ARG A 105 13.75 3.86 -29.88
CA ARG A 105 12.33 3.50 -29.87
C ARG A 105 11.65 3.91 -28.58
N VAL A 106 10.35 4.17 -28.71
CA VAL A 106 9.40 4.47 -27.63
C VAL A 106 8.07 3.76 -27.92
N PRO A 107 7.15 3.62 -26.94
CA PRO A 107 5.80 3.13 -27.22
C PRO A 107 5.12 3.97 -28.30
N ALA A 108 4.64 3.34 -29.37
CA ALA A 108 4.02 4.05 -30.50
C ALA A 108 2.64 4.66 -30.16
N VAL A 109 1.99 4.15 -29.11
CA VAL A 109 0.66 4.59 -28.64
C VAL A 109 0.76 4.92 -27.16
N GLY A 110 0.08 6.00 -26.73
CA GLY A 110 -0.04 6.36 -25.31
C GLY A 110 1.20 7.01 -24.68
N TRP A 111 2.21 7.33 -25.49
CA TRP A 111 3.43 7.99 -25.04
C TRP A 111 3.76 9.20 -25.93
N GLU A 112 4.01 10.35 -25.30
CA GLU A 112 4.52 11.56 -25.93
C GLU A 112 5.61 12.14 -25.03
N GLY A 113 6.68 12.68 -25.62
CA GLY A 113 7.80 13.24 -24.87
C GLY A 113 7.68 14.75 -24.62
N ASP A 114 8.20 15.21 -23.49
CA ASP A 114 8.34 16.62 -23.15
C ASP A 114 9.81 17.04 -23.13
N GLU A 115 10.20 17.80 -24.17
CA GLU A 115 11.53 18.39 -24.34
C GLU A 115 11.98 19.21 -23.12
N LYS A 116 11.05 19.88 -22.41
CA LYS A 116 11.40 20.72 -21.26
C LYS A 116 12.05 19.91 -20.13
N LYS A 117 11.81 18.60 -20.07
CA LYS A 117 12.33 17.71 -19.02
C LYS A 117 13.85 17.51 -19.09
N PHE A 118 14.49 17.80 -20.23
CA PHE A 118 15.95 17.78 -20.34
C PHE A 118 16.61 18.93 -19.55
N GLY A 119 16.01 20.12 -19.55
CA GLY A 119 16.51 21.27 -18.78
C GLY A 119 17.84 21.86 -19.24
N GLY A 120 18.15 21.82 -20.55
CA GLY A 120 19.39 22.37 -21.13
C GLY A 120 19.42 22.28 -22.66
N ASP A 121 20.60 22.31 -23.26
CA ASP A 121 20.81 22.28 -24.73
C ASP A 121 20.65 20.86 -25.34
N ILE A 122 19.49 20.24 -25.12
CA ILE A 122 19.04 19.01 -25.79
C ILE A 122 17.63 19.22 -26.35
N GLU A 123 17.42 18.87 -27.62
CA GLU A 123 16.09 18.93 -28.26
C GLU A 123 15.52 17.53 -28.47
N LEU A 124 14.20 17.41 -28.34
CA LEU A 124 13.49 16.17 -28.66
C LEU A 124 12.96 16.23 -30.10
N ILE A 125 13.35 15.27 -30.93
CA ILE A 125 12.78 15.07 -32.26
C ILE A 125 11.83 13.88 -32.19
N SER A 126 10.58 14.09 -32.58
CA SER A 126 9.53 13.05 -32.56
C SER A 126 8.51 13.31 -33.66
N HIS A 127 7.66 12.32 -33.91
CA HIS A 127 6.59 12.38 -34.91
C HIS A 127 5.72 13.66 -34.83
N VAL A 128 5.53 14.21 -33.61
CA VAL A 128 4.59 15.30 -33.31
C VAL A 128 5.20 16.70 -33.32
N ASN A 129 6.53 16.85 -33.23
CA ASN A 129 7.13 18.17 -33.00
C ASN A 129 8.09 18.63 -34.12
N ARG A 130 9.02 17.80 -34.58
CA ARG A 130 10.12 18.20 -35.47
C ARG A 130 10.53 17.05 -36.41
N TYR A 131 11.36 17.36 -37.39
CA TYR A 131 11.98 16.39 -38.31
C TYR A 131 13.50 16.40 -38.12
N ALA A 132 14.17 15.31 -38.49
CA ALA A 132 15.62 15.18 -38.43
C ALA A 132 16.25 15.42 -39.80
N VAL A 133 17.28 16.27 -39.87
CA VAL A 133 18.13 16.37 -41.07
C VAL A 133 19.06 15.16 -41.10
N VAL A 134 19.06 14.41 -42.20
CA VAL A 134 19.79 13.14 -42.30
C VAL A 134 20.78 13.12 -43.46
N PRO A 135 21.80 12.24 -43.43
CA PRO A 135 22.72 12.02 -44.54
C PRO A 135 21.97 11.68 -45.84
N PRO A 136 22.41 12.17 -47.02
CA PRO A 136 23.65 12.89 -47.29
C PRO A 136 23.48 14.43 -47.36
N SER A 137 22.57 15.01 -46.56
CA SER A 137 22.33 16.47 -46.54
C SER A 137 23.57 17.28 -46.16
N ILE A 138 23.58 18.56 -46.50
CA ILE A 138 24.69 19.48 -46.25
C ILE A 138 24.28 20.54 -45.23
N HIS A 139 25.09 20.73 -44.19
CA HIS A 139 24.85 21.76 -43.19
C HIS A 139 25.07 23.17 -43.79
N PRO A 140 24.05 24.05 -43.81
CA PRO A 140 24.07 25.27 -44.63
C PRO A 140 25.08 26.34 -44.18
N LYS A 141 25.55 26.28 -42.92
CA LYS A 141 26.52 27.25 -42.39
C LYS A 141 27.97 26.79 -42.55
N THR A 142 28.21 25.49 -42.45
CA THR A 142 29.58 24.95 -42.41
C THR A 142 29.98 24.26 -43.71
N GLY A 143 29.00 23.82 -44.52
CA GLY A 143 29.23 23.05 -45.73
C GLY A 143 29.51 21.56 -45.46
N ASP A 144 29.51 21.13 -44.20
CA ASP A 144 29.76 19.73 -43.82
C ASP A 144 28.60 18.83 -44.22
N VAL A 145 28.94 17.62 -44.65
CA VAL A 145 27.95 16.59 -44.99
C VAL A 145 27.52 15.88 -43.71
N TYR A 146 26.21 15.74 -43.52
CA TYR A 146 25.67 14.87 -42.47
C TYR A 146 26.08 13.42 -42.74
N ARG A 147 26.52 12.71 -41.70
CA ARG A 147 26.90 11.29 -41.72
C ARG A 147 26.22 10.52 -40.58
N TRP A 148 26.16 9.20 -40.73
CA TRP A 148 25.84 8.28 -39.65
C TRP A 148 27.13 7.85 -38.96
N GLU A 149 27.16 7.94 -37.64
CA GLU A 149 28.12 7.24 -36.79
C GLU A 149 27.39 6.02 -36.23
N THR A 150 27.74 4.84 -36.75
CA THR A 150 27.02 3.60 -36.50
C THR A 150 27.70 2.78 -35.42
N VAL A 151 26.90 2.09 -34.60
CA VAL A 151 27.44 1.14 -33.60
C VAL A 151 27.90 -0.16 -34.27
N GLY A 152 27.21 -0.57 -35.34
CA GLY A 152 27.54 -1.76 -36.13
C GLY A 152 28.03 -1.44 -37.55
N ASP A 153 28.18 -2.49 -38.36
CA ASP A 153 28.72 -2.42 -39.73
C ASP A 153 27.83 -1.62 -40.71
N THR A 154 26.53 -1.52 -40.42
CA THR A 154 25.52 -0.83 -41.25
C THR A 154 24.61 0.02 -40.37
N PRO A 155 24.13 1.19 -40.85
CA PRO A 155 23.17 1.99 -40.11
C PRO A 155 21.89 1.22 -39.76
N MET A 156 21.42 1.36 -38.52
CA MET A 156 20.23 0.70 -38.00
C MET A 156 18.97 1.03 -38.81
N TRP A 157 18.85 2.27 -39.31
CA TRP A 157 17.69 2.70 -40.10
C TRP A 157 17.50 1.88 -41.38
N GLU A 158 18.56 1.28 -41.96
CA GLU A 158 18.46 0.43 -43.15
C GLU A 158 17.63 -0.85 -42.88
N LYS A 159 17.53 -1.26 -41.61
CA LYS A 159 16.72 -2.39 -41.15
C LYS A 159 15.32 -1.96 -40.67
N GLY A 160 14.99 -0.68 -40.82
CA GLY A 160 13.72 -0.08 -40.43
C GLY A 160 13.69 0.46 -38.98
N PRO A 161 12.57 1.07 -38.56
CA PRO A 161 12.45 1.79 -37.30
C PRO A 161 12.61 0.88 -36.07
N GLU A 162 12.27 -0.40 -36.23
CA GLU A 162 12.33 -1.42 -35.17
C GLU A 162 13.76 -1.83 -34.79
N ALA A 163 14.76 -1.47 -35.61
CA ALA A 163 16.16 -1.81 -35.37
C ALA A 163 16.82 -0.94 -34.30
N PHE A 164 16.26 0.23 -33.97
CA PHE A 164 16.78 1.09 -32.91
C PHE A 164 16.51 0.49 -31.52
N PRO A 165 17.40 0.71 -30.53
CA PRO A 165 17.16 0.24 -29.17
C PRO A 165 15.97 0.96 -28.52
N MET A 166 15.24 0.24 -27.67
CA MET A 166 14.17 0.82 -26.85
C MET A 166 14.77 1.73 -25.79
N LEU A 167 14.18 2.91 -25.61
CA LEU A 167 14.57 3.83 -24.55
C LEU A 167 14.28 3.17 -23.18
N PRO A 168 15.20 3.22 -22.19
CA PRO A 168 14.98 2.59 -20.89
C PRO A 168 13.74 3.10 -20.17
N ALA A 169 13.10 2.26 -19.33
CA ALA A 169 11.85 2.59 -18.64
C ALA A 169 11.91 3.91 -17.84
N ARG A 170 13.03 4.16 -17.14
CA ARG A 170 13.22 5.42 -16.38
C ARG A 170 13.32 6.65 -17.28
N TRP A 171 13.88 6.52 -18.48
CA TRP A 171 13.91 7.58 -19.48
C TRP A 171 12.54 7.79 -20.11
N LEU A 172 11.81 6.71 -20.40
CA LEU A 172 10.42 6.79 -20.88
C LEU A 172 9.52 7.52 -19.89
N GLU A 173 9.65 7.22 -18.60
CA GLU A 173 8.89 7.89 -17.54
C GLU A 173 9.37 9.34 -17.32
N GLY A 174 10.69 9.55 -17.25
CA GLY A 174 11.29 10.87 -17.02
C GLY A 174 11.02 11.89 -18.12
N LEU A 175 10.92 11.44 -19.38
CA LEU A 175 10.59 12.26 -20.54
C LEU A 175 9.09 12.29 -20.84
N ARG A 176 8.26 11.51 -20.15
CA ARG A 176 6.82 11.46 -20.43
C ARG A 176 6.22 12.85 -20.28
N ARG A 177 5.52 13.31 -21.32
CA ARG A 177 4.74 14.53 -21.27
C ARG A 177 3.61 14.34 -20.28
N THR A 178 3.76 14.96 -19.13
CA THR A 178 2.68 15.23 -18.20
C THR A 178 1.78 16.28 -18.85
N ASN A 179 0.49 16.00 -18.98
CA ASN A 179 -0.49 16.87 -19.64
C ASN A 179 -0.46 18.31 -19.08
N GLU A 180 0.31 19.21 -19.70
CA GLU A 180 0.03 20.65 -19.67
C GLU A 180 -1.12 20.89 -20.64
N VAL A 181 -2.34 21.14 -20.14
CA VAL A 181 -3.52 21.41 -20.98
C VAL A 181 -3.95 22.87 -20.85
N GLY A 182 -4.22 23.47 -22.01
CA GLY A 182 -4.47 24.88 -22.23
C GLY A 182 -5.68 25.49 -21.52
N THR A 183 -5.89 26.79 -21.77
CA THR A 183 -6.97 27.59 -21.21
C THR A 183 -8.33 26.91 -21.38
N PRO A 184 -9.14 26.76 -20.30
CA PRO A 184 -10.44 26.12 -20.39
C PRO A 184 -11.38 26.89 -21.33
N ALA A 185 -12.26 26.16 -22.01
CA ALA A 185 -13.32 26.77 -22.79
C ALA A 185 -14.22 27.62 -21.88
N LYS A 186 -14.70 28.77 -22.39
CA LYS A 186 -15.57 29.67 -21.64
C LYS A 186 -16.85 28.94 -21.21
N GLY A 187 -17.03 28.71 -19.91
CA GLY A 187 -18.25 28.09 -19.35
C GLY A 187 -18.16 26.59 -19.00
N ALA A 188 -16.96 26.01 -18.90
CA ALA A 188 -16.80 24.63 -18.40
C ALA A 188 -17.36 24.44 -16.97
N GLU A 189 -18.00 23.29 -16.72
CA GLU A 189 -18.49 22.92 -15.39
C GLU A 189 -17.34 22.67 -14.41
N ARG A 190 -17.60 22.84 -13.11
CA ARG A 190 -16.62 22.66 -12.03
C ARG A 190 -16.71 21.23 -11.51
N HIS A 191 -15.61 20.50 -11.55
CA HIS A 191 -15.52 19.14 -11.01
C HIS A 191 -15.21 19.17 -9.51
N GLU A 192 -16.22 19.43 -8.68
CA GLU A 192 -16.09 19.46 -7.20
C GLU A 192 -15.65 18.10 -6.65
N GLU A 193 -15.96 17.01 -7.35
CA GLU A 193 -15.61 15.65 -6.98
C GLU A 193 -14.09 15.41 -6.93
N ALA A 194 -13.29 16.25 -7.61
CA ALA A 194 -11.83 16.23 -7.52
C ALA A 194 -11.31 16.76 -6.17
N ILE A 195 -12.16 17.33 -5.31
CA ILE A 195 -11.80 17.71 -3.95
C ILE A 195 -12.15 16.54 -3.02
N THR A 196 -11.32 15.50 -3.06
CA THR A 196 -11.50 14.30 -2.23
C THR A 196 -11.29 14.61 -0.74
N ASP A 197 -12.18 14.09 0.11
CA ASP A 197 -12.02 14.11 1.56
C ASP A 197 -10.97 13.07 2.02
N GLY A 198 -10.63 13.04 3.32
CA GLY A 198 -9.74 12.02 3.92
C GLY A 198 -8.35 12.51 4.29
N VAL A 199 -7.49 11.57 4.69
CA VAL A 199 -6.06 11.82 4.98
C VAL A 199 -5.29 11.90 3.65
N PRO A 200 -4.43 12.91 3.43
CA PRO A 200 -3.60 12.98 2.22
C PRO A 200 -2.79 11.69 2.03
N CYS A 201 -2.97 11.01 0.91
CA CYS A 201 -2.10 9.86 0.60
C CYS A 201 -0.69 10.32 0.19
N GLU A 202 0.28 9.40 0.10
CA GLU A 202 1.70 9.71 -0.14
C GLU A 202 1.91 10.64 -1.36
N ARG A 203 1.15 10.46 -2.44
CA ARG A 203 1.24 11.33 -3.62
C ARG A 203 0.68 12.73 -3.38
N VAL A 204 -0.41 12.84 -2.62
CA VAL A 204 -0.99 14.13 -2.22
C VAL A 204 -0.05 14.86 -1.26
N GLU A 205 0.56 14.16 -0.30
CA GLU A 205 1.59 14.73 0.59
C GLU A 205 2.82 15.19 -0.18
N ALA A 206 3.31 14.37 -1.12
CA ALA A 206 4.46 14.71 -1.97
C ALA A 206 4.18 15.93 -2.86
N ALA A 207 2.95 16.07 -3.37
CA ALA A 207 2.55 17.27 -4.10
C ALA A 207 2.54 18.50 -3.18
N LEU A 208 1.90 18.41 -2.01
CA LEU A 208 1.85 19.50 -1.03
C LEU A 208 3.25 19.96 -0.59
N ALA A 209 4.17 19.01 -0.37
CA ALA A 209 5.54 19.28 0.05
C ALA A 209 6.35 20.13 -0.94
N LYS A 210 5.90 20.27 -2.20
CA LYS A 210 6.52 21.15 -3.19
C LYS A 210 6.32 22.64 -2.90
N PHE A 211 5.47 23.00 -1.92
CA PHE A 211 5.32 24.36 -1.41
C PHE A 211 5.98 24.53 -0.02
N PRO A 212 7.33 24.68 0.06
CA PRO A 212 7.99 24.86 1.35
C PRO A 212 7.77 26.28 1.91
N ALA A 213 7.89 26.41 3.23
CA ALA A 213 7.62 27.66 3.95
C ALA A 213 8.60 28.81 3.59
N ASP A 214 9.78 28.50 3.08
CA ASP A 214 10.89 29.44 2.83
C ASP A 214 11.01 29.88 1.36
N LEU A 215 9.95 29.75 0.55
CA LEU A 215 9.96 30.17 -0.85
C LEU A 215 10.31 31.67 -1.03
N PRO A 216 11.25 31.99 -1.94
CA PRO A 216 11.66 33.37 -2.17
C PRO A 216 10.50 34.22 -2.74
N PRO A 217 10.44 35.53 -2.39
CA PRO A 217 9.48 36.47 -2.97
C PRO A 217 9.51 36.42 -4.51
N GLY A 218 8.34 36.31 -5.13
CA GLY A 218 8.19 36.16 -6.59
C GLY A 218 8.03 34.73 -7.11
N SER A 219 8.48 33.71 -6.38
CA SER A 219 8.30 32.29 -6.75
C SER A 219 7.05 31.65 -6.12
N ARG A 220 6.46 32.31 -5.13
CA ARG A 220 5.32 31.82 -4.32
C ARG A 220 4.07 31.60 -5.16
N HIS A 221 3.63 32.60 -5.92
CA HIS A 221 2.41 32.47 -6.74
C HIS A 221 2.55 31.41 -7.86
N PRO A 222 3.63 31.40 -8.68
CA PRO A 222 3.84 30.32 -9.65
C PRO A 222 3.87 28.93 -9.04
N ARG A 223 4.52 28.78 -7.87
CA ARG A 223 4.57 27.48 -7.17
C ARG A 223 3.21 27.09 -6.59
N MET A 224 2.44 28.03 -6.06
CA MET A 224 1.08 27.78 -5.60
C MET A 224 0.22 27.23 -6.74
N LEU A 225 0.27 27.85 -7.93
CA LEU A 225 -0.48 27.37 -9.10
C LEU A 225 -0.09 25.94 -9.50
N GLU A 226 1.21 25.63 -9.49
CA GLU A 226 1.74 24.29 -9.79
C GLU A 226 1.20 23.25 -8.81
N VAL A 227 1.33 23.51 -7.51
CA VAL A 227 0.90 22.57 -6.46
C VAL A 227 -0.61 22.43 -6.42
N GLN A 228 -1.36 23.53 -6.53
CA GLN A 228 -2.81 23.50 -6.53
C GLN A 228 -3.37 22.73 -7.75
N TRP A 229 -2.78 22.91 -8.93
CA TRP A 229 -3.14 22.12 -10.11
C TRP A 229 -2.86 20.64 -9.93
N GLU A 230 -1.68 20.29 -9.41
CA GLU A 230 -1.31 18.90 -9.14
C GLU A 230 -2.24 18.25 -8.11
N LEU A 231 -2.60 18.95 -7.04
CA LEU A 231 -3.54 18.44 -6.03
C LEU A 231 -4.93 18.17 -6.62
N VAL A 232 -5.46 19.10 -7.41
CA VAL A 232 -6.76 18.91 -8.09
C VAL A 232 -6.69 17.77 -9.11
N GLN A 233 -5.57 17.62 -9.82
CA GLN A 233 -5.38 16.51 -10.75
C GLN A 233 -5.32 15.16 -10.00
N LEU A 234 -4.62 15.09 -8.87
CA LEU A 234 -4.56 13.88 -8.06
C LEU A 234 -5.96 13.49 -7.54
N GLY A 235 -6.77 14.46 -7.14
CA GLY A 235 -8.15 14.19 -6.73
C GLY A 235 -9.06 13.76 -7.87
N ALA A 236 -8.85 14.29 -9.07
CA ALA A 236 -9.52 13.80 -10.29
C ALA A 236 -9.11 12.35 -10.63
N GLU A 237 -7.86 11.98 -10.33
CA GLU A 237 -7.36 10.61 -10.45
C GLU A 237 -7.91 9.69 -9.33
N GLY A 238 -8.62 10.23 -8.32
CA GLY A 238 -9.26 9.48 -7.24
C GLY A 238 -8.47 9.40 -5.93
N HIS A 239 -7.28 10.02 -5.87
CA HIS A 239 -6.43 10.07 -4.67
C HIS A 239 -7.12 10.76 -3.50
N GLN A 240 -6.99 10.24 -2.27
CA GLN A 240 -7.68 10.78 -1.09
C GLN A 240 -6.93 11.96 -0.42
N GLY A 241 -7.69 12.77 0.32
CA GLY A 241 -7.17 13.84 1.18
C GLY A 241 -6.73 15.13 0.47
N VAL A 242 -7.18 15.33 -0.78
CA VAL A 242 -6.88 16.56 -1.54
C VAL A 242 -7.41 17.80 -0.85
N LYS A 243 -8.59 17.72 -0.23
CA LYS A 243 -9.16 18.84 0.53
C LYS A 243 -8.25 19.32 1.66
N THR A 244 -7.77 18.40 2.48
CA THR A 244 -6.86 18.67 3.60
C THR A 244 -5.56 19.31 3.11
N ALA A 245 -5.04 18.83 1.98
CA ALA A 245 -3.84 19.40 1.36
C ALA A 245 -4.08 20.80 0.77
N LEU A 246 -5.23 21.04 0.13
CA LEU A 246 -5.61 22.36 -0.37
C LEU A 246 -5.76 23.38 0.75
N ASP A 247 -6.42 23.02 1.86
CA ASP A 247 -6.57 23.89 3.03
C ASP A 247 -5.20 24.25 3.64
N THR A 248 -4.29 23.26 3.71
CA THR A 248 -2.93 23.47 4.20
C THR A 248 -2.12 24.37 3.27
N LEU A 249 -2.21 24.15 1.96
CA LEU A 249 -1.56 24.96 0.95
C LEU A 249 -2.08 26.41 0.98
N GLU A 250 -3.39 26.61 1.14
CA GLU A 250 -4.01 27.94 1.27
C GLU A 250 -3.44 28.71 2.46
N GLY A 251 -3.42 28.07 3.64
CA GLY A 251 -2.86 28.67 4.85
C GLY A 251 -1.39 29.06 4.70
N ASN A 252 -0.58 28.18 4.09
CA ASN A 252 0.84 28.42 3.82
C ASN A 252 1.04 29.57 2.82
N PHE A 253 0.27 29.58 1.74
CA PHE A 253 0.35 30.63 0.72
C PHE A 253 -0.05 31.99 1.28
N LEU A 254 -1.21 32.09 1.95
CA LEU A 254 -1.71 33.33 2.53
C LEU A 254 -0.75 33.89 3.58
N SER A 255 -0.15 33.02 4.40
CA SER A 255 0.87 33.42 5.37
C SER A 255 2.14 33.93 4.67
N ALA A 256 2.56 33.29 3.58
CA ALA A 256 3.75 33.68 2.84
C ALA A 256 3.61 35.03 2.12
N VAL A 257 2.41 35.38 1.64
CA VAL A 257 2.15 36.65 0.92
C VAL A 257 1.61 37.76 1.84
N ALA A 258 1.47 37.50 3.14
CA ALA A 258 1.00 38.48 4.12
C ALA A 258 1.89 39.73 4.13
N GLY A 259 1.34 40.87 3.71
CA GLY A 259 2.05 42.16 3.61
C GLY A 259 2.45 42.57 2.18
N GLU A 260 2.25 41.71 1.18
CA GLU A 260 2.38 42.06 -0.24
C GLU A 260 1.05 42.64 -0.77
N SER A 261 1.09 43.62 -1.68
CA SER A 261 -0.09 44.33 -2.19
C SER A 261 -0.94 43.53 -3.21
N ARG A 262 -1.01 42.20 -3.07
CA ARG A 262 -1.69 41.30 -4.02
C ARG A 262 -2.85 40.56 -3.34
N ASN A 263 -3.91 40.38 -4.12
CA ASN A 263 -5.27 40.11 -3.66
C ASN A 263 -5.45 38.66 -3.19
N ALA A 264 -6.12 38.47 -2.04
CA ALA A 264 -6.61 37.16 -1.58
C ALA A 264 -7.48 36.42 -2.60
N ASN A 265 -8.03 37.13 -3.60
CA ASN A 265 -8.82 36.56 -4.69
C ASN A 265 -8.00 35.66 -5.64
N GLU A 266 -6.67 35.79 -5.68
CA GLU A 266 -5.80 35.01 -6.58
C GLU A 266 -5.85 33.50 -6.28
N TRP A 267 -6.05 33.11 -5.01
CA TRP A 267 -6.23 31.71 -4.62
C TRP A 267 -7.51 31.11 -5.20
N GLY A 268 -8.63 31.81 -5.00
CA GLY A 268 -9.95 31.37 -5.45
C GLY A 268 -10.04 31.26 -6.97
N ASP A 269 -9.50 32.25 -7.69
CA ASP A 269 -9.47 32.26 -9.16
C ASP A 269 -8.61 31.11 -9.71
N ALA A 270 -7.50 30.81 -9.04
CA ALA A 270 -6.63 29.69 -9.41
C ALA A 270 -7.31 28.33 -9.21
N LEU A 271 -7.96 28.12 -8.06
CA LEU A 271 -8.63 26.87 -7.72
C LEU A 271 -9.84 26.63 -8.62
N ASP A 272 -10.64 27.67 -8.84
CA ASP A 272 -11.77 27.65 -9.76
C ASP A 272 -11.32 27.35 -11.20
N GLY A 273 -10.20 27.94 -11.61
CA GLY A 273 -9.55 27.61 -12.88
C GLY A 273 -9.09 26.16 -12.96
N ALA A 274 -8.52 25.60 -11.88
CA ALA A 274 -8.06 24.21 -11.84
C ALA A 274 -9.23 23.23 -11.94
N LEU A 275 -10.30 23.42 -11.17
CA LEU A 275 -11.46 22.52 -11.12
C LEU A 275 -12.31 22.51 -12.39
N ARG A 276 -12.18 23.52 -13.25
CA ARG A 276 -12.77 23.54 -14.60
C ARG A 276 -11.87 22.93 -15.67
N ARG A 277 -10.63 22.59 -15.33
CA ARG A 277 -9.60 22.05 -16.24
C ARG A 277 -9.37 20.55 -16.08
N VAL A 278 -9.73 19.96 -14.93
CA VAL A 278 -9.63 18.51 -14.68
C VAL A 278 -10.49 17.75 -15.70
N GLY A 279 -10.01 16.57 -16.14
CA GLY A 279 -10.76 15.65 -17.01
C GLY A 279 -11.82 14.85 -16.25
N ASP A 280 -12.15 13.66 -16.75
CA ASP A 280 -13.07 12.76 -16.04
C ASP A 280 -12.53 12.42 -14.64
N VAL A 281 -13.40 12.46 -13.64
CA VAL A 281 -13.06 12.12 -12.24
C VAL A 281 -13.24 10.62 -12.02
N VAL A 282 -12.18 9.96 -11.58
CA VAL A 282 -12.16 8.54 -11.22
C VAL A 282 -12.52 8.38 -9.74
N THR A 283 -13.33 7.37 -9.42
CA THR A 283 -13.67 7.01 -8.04
C THR A 283 -12.78 5.87 -7.54
N GLY A 284 -12.10 6.07 -6.42
CA GLY A 284 -11.17 5.09 -5.80
C GLY A 284 -9.71 5.54 -5.93
N ASP A 285 -8.90 5.36 -4.88
CA ASP A 285 -7.52 5.88 -4.85
C ASP A 285 -6.56 4.97 -5.63
N PRO A 286 -5.93 5.43 -6.71
CA PRO A 286 -4.99 4.60 -7.49
C PRO A 286 -3.63 4.40 -6.80
N CYS A 287 -3.35 5.06 -5.67
CA CYS A 287 -2.28 4.63 -4.76
C CYS A 287 -2.58 3.25 -4.14
N GLU A 288 -3.83 2.80 -4.18
CA GLU A 288 -4.20 1.40 -3.94
C GLU A 288 -3.87 0.53 -5.19
N GLU A 289 -2.63 0.56 -5.71
CA GLU A 289 -2.09 -0.69 -6.23
C GLU A 289 -2.18 -1.66 -5.06
N ASN A 290 -3.08 -2.63 -5.14
CA ASN A 290 -3.45 -3.44 -4.00
C ASN A 290 -2.29 -4.37 -3.58
N LYS A 291 -1.35 -3.83 -2.80
CA LYS A 291 -0.22 -4.54 -2.18
C LYS A 291 -0.68 -5.47 -1.06
N LEU A 292 -1.96 -5.41 -0.69
CA LEU A 292 -2.54 -6.21 0.39
C LEU A 292 -3.02 -7.58 -0.10
N ASN A 293 -3.00 -7.83 -1.42
CA ASN A 293 -3.35 -9.12 -2.00
C ASN A 293 -2.29 -9.67 -2.96
N LEU A 294 -2.31 -10.99 -3.16
CA LEU A 294 -1.41 -11.68 -4.07
C LEU A 294 -1.68 -11.25 -5.53
N PRO A 295 -0.63 -10.96 -6.32
CA PRO A 295 -0.79 -10.45 -7.68
C PRO A 295 -1.31 -11.52 -8.64
N ALA A 296 -1.92 -11.10 -9.75
CA ALA A 296 -2.41 -12.03 -10.78
C ALA A 296 -1.31 -12.98 -11.30
N SER A 297 -0.06 -12.52 -11.42
CA SER A 297 1.08 -13.35 -11.81
C SER A 297 1.34 -14.52 -10.86
N PHE A 298 1.09 -14.35 -9.56
CA PHE A 298 1.18 -15.42 -8.57
C PHE A 298 0.13 -16.50 -8.88
N TRP A 299 -1.12 -16.10 -9.08
CA TRP A 299 -2.23 -17.02 -9.35
C TRP A 299 -2.07 -17.76 -10.69
N GLU A 300 -1.59 -17.07 -11.71
CA GLU A 300 -1.39 -17.63 -13.05
C GLU A 300 -0.15 -18.54 -13.16
N SER A 301 0.74 -18.51 -12.17
CA SER A 301 1.97 -19.32 -12.19
C SER A 301 1.70 -20.82 -12.23
N ARG A 302 0.60 -21.30 -11.60
CA ARG A 302 0.33 -22.74 -11.45
C ARG A 302 -1.16 -23.09 -11.59
N PRO A 303 -1.47 -24.29 -12.13
CA PRO A 303 -2.84 -24.80 -12.17
C PRO A 303 -3.49 -24.93 -10.78
N SER A 304 -2.75 -25.39 -9.77
CA SER A 304 -3.25 -25.53 -8.38
C SER A 304 -3.63 -24.19 -7.76
N LEU A 305 -2.84 -23.14 -8.02
CA LEU A 305 -3.11 -21.79 -7.53
C LEU A 305 -4.32 -21.18 -8.24
N ARG A 306 -4.40 -21.25 -9.58
CA ARG A 306 -5.61 -20.88 -10.32
C ARG A 306 -6.85 -21.59 -9.79
N HIS A 307 -6.79 -22.90 -9.58
CA HIS A 307 -7.90 -23.69 -9.03
C HIS A 307 -8.37 -23.13 -7.68
N ILE A 308 -7.44 -22.79 -6.79
CA ILE A 308 -7.78 -22.19 -5.48
C ILE A 308 -8.45 -20.83 -5.65
N ARG A 309 -7.92 -19.96 -6.51
CA ARG A 309 -8.53 -18.65 -6.81
C ARG A 309 -9.94 -18.82 -7.35
N ASP A 310 -10.11 -19.65 -8.37
CA ASP A 310 -11.40 -19.84 -9.03
C ASP A 310 -12.43 -20.47 -8.06
N ALA A 311 -11.99 -21.35 -7.15
CA ALA A 311 -12.84 -21.86 -6.08
C ALA A 311 -13.27 -20.77 -5.08
N ALA A 312 -12.39 -19.84 -4.74
CA ALA A 312 -12.71 -18.71 -3.88
C ALA A 312 -13.68 -17.73 -4.57
N HIS A 313 -13.37 -17.34 -5.80
CA HIS A 313 -14.16 -16.40 -6.58
C HIS A 313 -15.55 -16.95 -6.95
N SER A 314 -15.69 -18.26 -7.19
CA SER A 314 -16.99 -18.93 -7.37
C SER A 314 -17.94 -18.81 -6.15
N ARG A 315 -17.40 -18.37 -5.00
CA ARG A 315 -18.11 -18.15 -3.74
C ARG A 315 -18.03 -16.72 -3.23
N ILE A 316 -17.50 -15.79 -4.04
CA ILE A 316 -17.39 -14.36 -3.71
C ILE A 316 -16.66 -14.16 -2.36
N VAL A 317 -15.52 -14.83 -2.22
CA VAL A 317 -14.63 -14.70 -1.06
C VAL A 317 -13.19 -14.47 -1.54
N SER A 318 -12.36 -13.91 -0.65
CA SER A 318 -10.96 -13.62 -0.94
C SER A 318 -10.17 -14.87 -1.32
N ALA A 319 -9.50 -14.82 -2.48
CA ALA A 319 -8.64 -15.88 -2.97
C ALA A 319 -7.46 -16.14 -2.02
N ASP A 320 -6.83 -15.07 -1.53
CA ASP A 320 -5.72 -15.16 -0.58
C ASP A 320 -6.14 -15.89 0.70
N VAL A 321 -7.26 -15.49 1.31
CA VAL A 321 -7.72 -16.14 2.56
C VAL A 321 -7.99 -17.63 2.33
N VAL A 322 -8.56 -18.01 1.19
CA VAL A 322 -8.79 -19.42 0.86
C VAL A 322 -7.46 -20.16 0.66
N LEU A 323 -6.46 -19.59 -0.01
CA LEU A 323 -5.12 -20.17 -0.14
C LEU A 323 -4.46 -20.39 1.22
N TYR A 324 -4.33 -19.34 2.04
CA TYR A 324 -3.66 -19.46 3.34
C TYR A 324 -4.42 -20.41 4.29
N THR A 325 -5.76 -20.41 4.26
CA THR A 325 -6.57 -21.41 4.98
C THR A 325 -6.25 -22.82 4.49
N THR A 326 -6.15 -23.01 3.17
CA THR A 326 -5.85 -24.31 2.55
C THR A 326 -4.47 -24.80 2.97
N LEU A 327 -3.45 -23.93 2.96
CA LEU A 327 -2.10 -24.26 3.40
C LEU A 327 -2.02 -24.52 4.91
N ALA A 328 -2.74 -23.76 5.74
CA ALA A 328 -2.79 -23.99 7.19
C ALA A 328 -3.46 -25.33 7.50
N ARG A 329 -4.62 -25.62 6.89
CA ARG A 329 -5.27 -26.93 7.07
C ARG A 329 -4.41 -28.06 6.55
N MET A 330 -3.78 -27.87 5.38
CA MET A 330 -2.83 -28.85 4.84
C MET A 330 -1.69 -29.10 5.82
N SER A 331 -1.06 -28.07 6.36
CA SER A 331 -0.03 -28.15 7.41
C SER A 331 -0.50 -29.02 8.58
N ALA A 332 -1.70 -28.80 9.11
CA ALA A 332 -2.25 -29.63 10.19
C ALA A 332 -2.58 -31.08 9.77
N MET A 333 -2.78 -31.36 8.48
CA MET A 333 -3.11 -32.69 7.96
C MET A 333 -1.88 -33.50 7.51
N VAL A 334 -0.76 -32.87 7.18
CA VAL A 334 0.46 -33.59 6.77
C VAL A 334 0.92 -34.51 7.90
N ASP A 335 1.52 -35.65 7.55
CA ASP A 335 2.14 -36.53 8.54
C ASP A 335 3.08 -35.74 9.46
N HIS A 336 2.89 -35.91 10.77
CA HIS A 336 3.60 -35.18 11.81
C HIS A 336 5.12 -35.38 11.81
N ARG A 337 5.67 -36.31 11.02
CA ARG A 337 7.11 -36.55 10.82
C ARG A 337 7.69 -35.82 9.62
N THR A 338 6.86 -35.16 8.81
CA THR A 338 7.28 -34.37 7.64
C THR A 338 8.03 -33.13 8.09
N ARG A 339 9.24 -32.93 7.57
CA ARG A 339 10.12 -31.83 7.99
C ARG A 339 10.70 -31.10 6.78
N ILE A 340 11.01 -29.83 6.95
CA ILE A 340 11.79 -29.05 5.98
C ILE A 340 13.20 -28.82 6.53
N ASP A 341 14.20 -29.24 5.76
CA ASP A 341 15.60 -28.95 6.02
C ASP A 341 16.01 -27.65 5.32
N THR A 342 16.28 -26.63 6.12
CA THR A 342 16.73 -25.31 5.69
C THR A 342 18.25 -25.21 5.54
N GLY A 343 18.99 -26.27 5.90
CA GLY A 343 20.44 -26.25 6.02
C GLY A 343 20.96 -25.53 7.27
N VAL A 344 20.08 -24.99 8.11
CA VAL A 344 20.41 -24.24 9.33
C VAL A 344 19.59 -24.80 10.50
N LYS A 345 20.26 -25.13 11.61
CA LYS A 345 19.65 -25.82 12.77
C LYS A 345 19.03 -27.17 12.37
N SER A 346 18.19 -27.73 13.22
CA SER A 346 17.48 -29.00 12.96
C SER A 346 16.35 -28.80 11.93
N PRO A 347 16.00 -29.83 11.14
CA PRO A 347 14.84 -29.79 10.26
C PRO A 347 13.55 -29.42 11.01
N ALA A 348 12.79 -28.47 10.48
CA ALA A 348 11.63 -27.88 11.15
C ALA A 348 10.30 -28.55 10.72
N PRO A 349 9.28 -28.61 11.58
CA PRO A 349 7.93 -29.03 11.17
C PRO A 349 7.29 -27.99 10.24
N LEU A 350 6.20 -28.38 9.58
CA LEU A 350 5.44 -27.50 8.71
C LEU A 350 4.35 -26.70 9.42
N ASN A 351 4.37 -26.64 10.76
CA ASN A 351 3.34 -25.95 11.57
C ASN A 351 3.19 -24.49 11.13
N LEU A 352 1.97 -24.05 10.77
CA LEU A 352 1.71 -22.73 10.18
C LEU A 352 0.62 -21.95 10.94
N TYR A 353 0.86 -20.66 11.18
CA TYR A 353 -0.10 -19.75 11.79
C TYR A 353 -0.54 -18.67 10.81
N VAL A 354 -1.85 -18.47 10.65
CA VAL A 354 -2.45 -17.52 9.71
C VAL A 354 -3.34 -16.55 10.45
N ALA A 355 -3.04 -15.25 10.35
CA ALA A 355 -3.85 -14.15 10.85
C ALA A 355 -4.60 -13.50 9.68
N VAL A 356 -5.91 -13.69 9.64
CA VAL A 356 -6.80 -13.10 8.63
C VAL A 356 -7.35 -11.79 9.17
N VAL A 357 -6.98 -10.67 8.56
CA VAL A 357 -7.40 -9.33 9.00
C VAL A 357 -8.44 -8.76 8.04
N GLY A 358 -9.45 -8.11 8.60
CA GLY A 358 -10.36 -7.28 7.82
C GLY A 358 -11.48 -6.70 8.65
N LYS A 359 -12.26 -5.80 8.05
CA LYS A 359 -13.42 -5.17 8.70
C LYS A 359 -14.48 -6.21 9.07
N SER A 360 -15.43 -5.81 9.93
CA SER A 360 -16.60 -6.66 10.21
C SER A 360 -17.35 -6.94 8.91
N GLY A 361 -17.80 -8.18 8.70
CA GLY A 361 -18.52 -8.59 7.50
C GLY A 361 -17.65 -8.87 6.26
N ALA A 362 -16.33 -8.68 6.32
CA ALA A 362 -15.42 -8.89 5.18
C ALA A 362 -15.14 -10.37 4.81
N GLY A 363 -16.10 -11.29 5.03
CA GLY A 363 -16.01 -12.66 4.53
C GLY A 363 -15.01 -13.60 5.23
N LYS A 364 -14.43 -13.24 6.39
CA LYS A 364 -13.43 -14.04 7.12
C LYS A 364 -13.85 -15.51 7.33
N THR A 365 -14.95 -15.75 8.03
CA THR A 365 -15.47 -17.10 8.34
C THR A 365 -15.93 -17.85 7.09
N SER A 366 -16.53 -17.16 6.12
CA SER A 366 -16.98 -17.76 4.85
C SER A 366 -15.81 -18.33 4.06
N SER A 367 -14.71 -17.59 3.98
CA SER A 367 -13.48 -18.02 3.31
C SER A 367 -12.90 -19.30 3.94
N VAL A 368 -12.97 -19.43 5.27
CA VAL A 368 -12.54 -20.65 5.98
C VAL A 368 -13.38 -21.86 5.54
N SER A 369 -14.70 -21.66 5.43
CA SER A 369 -15.63 -22.71 4.99
C SER A 369 -15.34 -23.17 3.56
N VAL A 370 -14.96 -22.25 2.66
CA VAL A 370 -14.54 -22.57 1.29
C VAL A 370 -13.26 -23.40 1.31
N GLY A 371 -12.22 -22.99 2.04
CA GLY A 371 -10.98 -23.77 2.18
C GLY A 371 -11.21 -25.18 2.73
N LYS A 372 -12.18 -25.35 3.64
CA LYS A 372 -12.58 -26.67 4.16
C LYS A 372 -13.19 -27.58 3.09
N LYS A 373 -14.04 -27.03 2.24
CA LYS A 373 -14.69 -27.77 1.13
C LYS A 373 -13.71 -28.04 -0.02
N LEU A 374 -12.79 -27.11 -0.25
CA LEU A 374 -11.79 -27.21 -1.30
C LEU A 374 -10.80 -28.35 -1.03
N LEU A 375 -10.34 -28.49 0.22
CA LEU A 375 -9.44 -29.56 0.64
C LEU A 375 -10.08 -30.39 1.77
N PRO A 376 -10.95 -31.37 1.47
CA PRO A 376 -11.54 -32.23 2.50
C PRO A 376 -10.46 -33.08 3.19
N ALA A 377 -10.65 -33.35 4.48
CA ALA A 377 -9.73 -34.22 5.21
C ALA A 377 -9.83 -35.66 4.68
N PRO A 378 -8.70 -36.38 4.50
CA PRO A 378 -8.74 -37.79 4.12
C PRO A 378 -9.52 -38.62 5.13
N ALA A 379 -10.34 -39.56 4.64
CA ALA A 379 -11.20 -40.39 5.49
C ALA A 379 -10.40 -41.31 6.43
N ASP A 380 -9.17 -41.63 6.06
CA ASP A 380 -8.21 -42.47 6.78
C ASP A 380 -7.28 -41.67 7.71
N LEU A 381 -7.38 -40.34 7.75
CA LEU A 381 -6.60 -39.51 8.67
C LEU A 381 -7.18 -39.58 10.09
N GLU A 382 -6.86 -40.67 10.79
CA GLU A 382 -7.38 -40.98 12.11
C GLU A 382 -7.02 -39.89 13.14
N GLY A 383 -8.02 -39.47 13.93
CA GLY A 383 -7.82 -38.56 15.03
C GLY A 383 -7.60 -37.09 14.64
N TYR A 384 -7.67 -36.71 13.36
CA TYR A 384 -7.58 -35.30 12.97
C TYR A 384 -8.71 -34.46 13.57
N ARG A 385 -8.35 -33.35 14.23
CA ARG A 385 -9.31 -32.38 14.79
C ARG A 385 -9.30 -31.12 13.94
N ASP A 386 -10.38 -30.91 13.19
CA ASP A 386 -10.50 -29.81 12.22
C ASP A 386 -11.30 -28.62 12.80
N GLY A 387 -10.61 -27.56 13.21
CA GLY A 387 -11.22 -26.28 13.59
C GLY A 387 -11.71 -26.24 15.04
N ILE A 388 -10.96 -26.84 15.97
CA ILE A 388 -11.29 -26.76 17.40
C ILE A 388 -10.91 -25.38 17.97
N PRO A 389 -11.67 -24.85 18.94
CA PRO A 389 -11.36 -23.55 19.55
C PRO A 389 -10.06 -23.60 20.35
N LEU A 390 -9.33 -22.49 20.36
CA LEU A 390 -8.11 -22.34 21.15
C LEU A 390 -8.43 -22.13 22.64
N GLY A 391 -7.66 -22.77 23.52
CA GLY A 391 -7.75 -22.63 24.98
C GLY A 391 -6.44 -22.14 25.61
N SER A 392 -6.15 -22.56 26.84
CA SER A 392 -4.85 -22.33 27.50
C SER A 392 -3.73 -23.17 26.86
N GLY A 393 -2.46 -22.94 27.26
CA GLY A 393 -1.34 -23.79 26.83
C GLY A 393 -1.54 -25.27 27.14
N GLU A 394 -2.08 -25.59 28.32
CA GLU A 394 -2.51 -26.97 28.64
C GLU A 394 -3.62 -27.45 27.70
N GLY A 395 -4.58 -26.58 27.36
CA GLY A 395 -5.66 -26.88 26.42
C GLY A 395 -5.14 -27.28 25.04
N VAL A 396 -4.08 -26.61 24.55
CA VAL A 396 -3.41 -26.98 23.29
C VAL A 396 -2.85 -28.40 23.36
N ALA A 397 -2.09 -28.73 24.41
CA ALA A 397 -1.55 -30.09 24.58
C ALA A 397 -2.67 -31.14 24.72
N SER A 398 -3.74 -30.79 25.42
CA SER A 398 -4.89 -31.67 25.68
C SER A 398 -5.63 -32.10 24.41
N ALA A 399 -5.58 -31.29 23.34
CA ALA A 399 -6.23 -31.63 22.07
C ALA A 399 -5.68 -32.93 21.46
N PHE A 400 -4.41 -33.23 21.70
CA PHE A 400 -3.72 -34.43 21.21
C PHE A 400 -3.93 -35.67 22.11
N TRP A 401 -4.42 -35.45 23.33
CA TRP A 401 -4.62 -36.52 24.32
C TRP A 401 -6.00 -37.16 24.22
N GLY A 402 -6.06 -38.43 24.54
CA GLY A 402 -7.30 -39.17 24.67
C GLY A 402 -7.14 -40.36 25.60
N ILE A 403 -8.23 -41.12 25.69
CA ILE A 403 -8.28 -42.31 26.52
C ILE A 403 -8.02 -43.49 25.61
N ASP A 404 -7.06 -44.33 25.98
CA ASP A 404 -6.85 -45.65 25.42
C ASP A 404 -7.03 -46.72 26.51
N TYR A 405 -7.18 -47.97 26.11
CA TYR A 405 -7.34 -49.11 27.01
C TYR A 405 -6.22 -50.12 26.79
N GLU A 406 -5.27 -50.15 27.73
CA GLU A 406 -4.12 -51.04 27.67
C GLU A 406 -4.28 -52.21 28.65
N GLU A 407 -3.67 -53.35 28.34
CA GLU A 407 -3.68 -54.51 29.23
C GLU A 407 -2.83 -54.25 30.47
N SER A 408 -3.44 -54.40 31.65
CA SER A 408 -2.77 -54.27 32.93
C SER A 408 -1.67 -55.32 33.05
N ARG A 409 -0.47 -54.89 33.40
CA ARG A 409 0.64 -55.80 33.70
C ARG A 409 0.49 -56.45 35.09
N THR A 410 -0.37 -55.92 35.95
CA THR A 410 -0.48 -56.30 37.36
C THR A 410 -1.87 -56.80 37.75
N GLU A 411 -2.93 -56.27 37.12
CA GLU A 411 -4.31 -56.67 37.42
C GLU A 411 -4.79 -57.73 36.43
N LYS A 412 -5.35 -58.82 36.95
CA LYS A 412 -5.96 -59.89 36.16
C LYS A 412 -7.43 -60.02 36.52
N ASN A 413 -8.25 -60.31 35.51
CA ASN A 413 -9.63 -60.70 35.70
C ASN A 413 -9.72 -62.05 36.44
N LYS A 414 -10.91 -62.39 36.93
CA LYS A 414 -11.15 -63.66 37.65
C LYS A 414 -10.83 -64.92 36.82
N ASP A 415 -10.79 -64.79 35.49
CA ASP A 415 -10.44 -65.85 34.54
C ASP A 415 -8.94 -65.92 34.19
N GLY A 416 -8.11 -65.06 34.80
CA GLY A 416 -6.67 -64.99 34.56
C GLY A 416 -6.24 -64.13 33.35
N SER A 417 -7.18 -63.58 32.59
CA SER A 417 -6.88 -62.63 31.50
C SER A 417 -6.43 -61.27 32.05
N PRO A 418 -5.57 -60.51 31.34
CA PRO A 418 -5.18 -59.16 31.75
C PRO A 418 -6.39 -58.22 31.78
N THR A 419 -6.55 -57.46 32.86
CA THR A 419 -7.60 -56.44 32.96
C THR A 419 -7.25 -55.26 32.04
N LYS A 420 -8.20 -54.71 31.27
CA LYS A 420 -7.96 -53.47 30.51
C LYS A 420 -8.01 -52.27 31.45
N VAL A 421 -6.91 -51.54 31.57
CA VAL A 421 -6.81 -50.30 32.35
C VAL A 421 -6.95 -49.12 31.41
N ARG A 422 -7.67 -48.11 31.89
CA ARG A 422 -7.80 -46.83 31.21
C ARG A 422 -6.49 -46.06 31.31
N VAL A 423 -5.83 -45.83 30.18
CA VAL A 423 -4.58 -45.05 30.11
C VAL A 423 -4.83 -43.78 29.32
N SER A 424 -4.49 -42.65 29.93
CA SER A 424 -4.44 -41.37 29.21
C SER A 424 -3.14 -41.34 28.43
N LYS A 425 -3.17 -41.13 27.11
CA LYS A 425 -1.97 -40.94 26.28
C LYS A 425 -2.25 -40.07 25.06
N GLN A 426 -1.19 -39.72 24.33
CA GLN A 426 -1.33 -39.11 23.00
C GLN A 426 -1.98 -40.14 22.05
N VAL A 427 -3.17 -39.82 21.55
CA VAL A 427 -3.90 -40.66 20.58
C VAL A 427 -4.14 -39.95 19.25
N ARG A 428 -3.61 -38.73 19.12
CA ARG A 428 -3.73 -37.90 17.91
C ARG A 428 -2.41 -37.21 17.63
N HIS A 429 -2.15 -36.98 16.35
CA HIS A 429 -0.95 -36.30 15.89
C HIS A 429 -1.26 -35.02 15.11
N ASN A 430 -2.51 -34.81 14.70
CA ASN A 430 -2.89 -33.78 13.73
C ASN A 430 -4.05 -32.92 14.29
N VAL A 431 -3.81 -31.62 14.47
CA VAL A 431 -4.82 -30.69 15.03
C VAL A 431 -4.77 -29.34 14.31
N PHE A 432 -5.93 -28.87 13.87
CA PHE A 432 -6.15 -27.53 13.36
C PHE A 432 -6.98 -26.71 14.34
N PHE A 433 -6.39 -25.62 14.86
CA PHE A 433 -7.08 -24.66 15.71
C PHE A 433 -7.65 -23.52 14.88
N SER A 434 -8.86 -23.07 15.22
CA SER A 434 -9.47 -21.88 14.61
C SER A 434 -10.04 -20.97 15.68
N LEU A 435 -9.86 -19.66 15.52
CA LEU A 435 -10.44 -18.64 16.39
C LEU A 435 -10.99 -17.49 15.55
N ASP A 436 -12.30 -17.28 15.55
CA ASP A 436 -12.92 -16.28 14.67
C ASP A 436 -12.68 -14.83 15.13
N GLU A 437 -12.38 -14.62 16.43
CA GLU A 437 -12.26 -13.30 17.04
C GLU A 437 -10.94 -13.16 17.81
N GLY A 438 -10.02 -12.39 17.23
CA GLY A 438 -8.66 -12.27 17.73
C GLY A 438 -8.52 -11.56 19.08
N ARG A 439 -9.51 -10.76 19.49
CA ARG A 439 -9.56 -10.21 20.86
C ARG A 439 -9.55 -11.29 21.94
N ALA A 440 -10.07 -12.47 21.64
CA ALA A 440 -10.03 -13.58 22.58
C ALA A 440 -8.59 -14.07 22.82
N LEU A 441 -7.75 -14.12 21.78
CA LEU A 441 -6.33 -14.44 21.94
C LEU A 441 -5.61 -13.35 22.74
N ASN A 442 -5.82 -12.07 22.41
CA ASN A 442 -5.17 -10.95 23.12
C ASN A 442 -5.47 -11.03 24.63
N LYS A 443 -6.74 -11.24 25.00
CA LYS A 443 -7.15 -11.45 26.41
C LYS A 443 -6.52 -12.69 27.04
N MET A 444 -6.29 -13.76 26.26
CA MET A 444 -5.63 -14.96 26.78
C MET A 444 -4.13 -14.75 26.98
N VAL A 445 -3.49 -13.89 26.19
CA VAL A 445 -2.07 -13.53 26.31
C VAL A 445 -1.84 -12.56 27.48
N GLU A 446 -2.71 -11.56 27.66
CA GLU A 446 -2.64 -10.58 28.76
C GLU A 446 -2.83 -11.18 30.16
N ARG A 447 -3.45 -12.36 30.27
CA ARG A 447 -3.75 -12.99 31.57
C ARG A 447 -2.48 -13.49 32.25
N ASN A 448 -2.13 -12.86 33.38
CA ASN A 448 -1.05 -13.34 34.25
C ASN A 448 -1.21 -14.84 34.61
N GLY A 449 -0.14 -15.62 34.42
CA GLY A 449 -0.09 -17.05 34.74
C GLY A 449 -0.58 -18.00 33.64
N THR A 450 -1.00 -17.49 32.47
CA THR A 450 -1.27 -18.30 31.28
C THR A 450 0.02 -18.77 30.61
N THR A 451 0.00 -19.95 29.99
CA THR A 451 1.12 -20.47 29.20
C THR A 451 0.82 -20.51 27.71
N ILE A 452 -0.26 -19.86 27.26
CA ILE A 452 -0.67 -19.95 25.85
C ILE A 452 0.39 -19.39 24.89
N ASN A 453 0.97 -18.22 25.18
CA ASN A 453 1.97 -17.60 24.34
C ASN A 453 3.24 -18.48 24.20
N PRO A 454 3.94 -18.88 25.29
CA PRO A 454 5.09 -19.75 25.15
C PRO A 454 4.74 -21.11 24.51
N THR A 455 3.54 -21.64 24.77
CA THR A 455 3.08 -22.89 24.14
C THR A 455 2.94 -22.74 22.63
N LEU A 456 2.33 -21.64 22.13
CA LEU A 456 2.23 -21.38 20.68
C LEU A 456 3.60 -21.10 20.07
N CYS A 457 4.49 -20.41 20.78
CA CYS A 457 5.84 -20.15 20.29
C CYS A 457 6.67 -21.44 20.11
N SER A 458 6.60 -22.37 21.07
CA SER A 458 7.24 -23.70 21.00
C SER A 458 6.53 -24.61 19.99
N ALA A 459 5.19 -24.57 19.94
CA ALA A 459 4.41 -25.32 18.96
C ALA A 459 4.78 -24.96 17.52
N PHE A 460 4.99 -23.67 17.23
CA PHE A 460 5.38 -23.23 15.89
C PHE A 460 6.68 -23.88 15.41
N VAL A 461 7.68 -24.04 16.29
CA VAL A 461 8.97 -24.66 15.94
C VAL A 461 9.00 -26.17 16.15
N GLY A 462 7.94 -26.77 16.70
CA GLY A 462 7.80 -28.21 16.88
C GLY A 462 8.40 -28.75 18.17
N GLU A 463 8.74 -27.88 19.12
CA GLU A 463 9.28 -28.28 20.42
C GLU A 463 8.22 -29.01 21.27
N LEU A 464 8.66 -29.55 22.41
CA LEU A 464 7.76 -30.13 23.40
C LEU A 464 6.74 -29.09 23.88
N ILE A 465 5.47 -29.47 23.91
CA ILE A 465 4.39 -28.65 24.48
C ILE A 465 3.68 -29.38 25.61
N GLY A 466 3.13 -28.61 26.55
CA GLY A 466 2.39 -29.13 27.69
C GLY A 466 3.05 -28.82 29.04
N GLN A 467 2.48 -29.38 30.09
CA GLN A 467 2.90 -29.12 31.47
C GLN A 467 3.04 -30.44 32.25
N ALA A 468 4.07 -30.48 33.10
CA ALA A 468 4.22 -31.51 34.11
C ALA A 468 3.28 -31.19 35.29
N ASN A 469 2.42 -32.13 35.66
CA ASN A 469 1.47 -31.98 36.75
C ASN A 469 1.75 -33.02 37.85
N ALA A 470 1.16 -32.83 39.03
CA ALA A 470 1.44 -33.66 40.22
C ALA A 470 1.08 -35.15 40.04
N SER A 471 0.16 -35.48 39.13
CA SER A 471 -0.22 -36.86 38.82
C SER A 471 0.01 -37.20 37.34
N VAL A 472 0.27 -38.48 37.06
CA VAL A 472 0.40 -39.01 35.70
C VAL A 472 -0.87 -38.79 34.88
N GLU A 473 -2.04 -38.88 35.51
CA GLU A 473 -3.34 -38.70 34.84
C GLU A 473 -3.60 -37.27 34.35
N THR A 474 -3.00 -36.27 35.02
CA THR A 474 -3.18 -34.84 34.70
C THR A 474 -2.02 -34.26 33.92
N THR A 475 -0.90 -34.99 33.82
CA THR A 475 0.26 -34.60 33.01
C THR A 475 -0.06 -34.79 31.53
N ARG A 476 0.02 -33.71 30.76
CA ARG A 476 -0.26 -33.70 29.32
C ARG A 476 0.93 -33.11 28.61
N ILE A 477 1.85 -33.98 28.22
CA ILE A 477 3.08 -33.63 27.51
C ILE A 477 2.98 -34.19 26.09
N ILE A 478 3.28 -33.38 25.10
CA ILE A 478 3.38 -33.78 23.69
C ILE A 478 4.84 -33.61 23.27
N PRO A 479 5.55 -34.72 22.97
CA PRO A 479 6.95 -34.68 22.57
C PRO A 479 7.22 -33.88 21.29
N GLU A 480 8.44 -33.34 21.19
CA GLU A 480 8.96 -32.88 19.90
C GLU A 480 8.87 -34.02 18.88
N GLY A 481 8.54 -33.69 17.64
CA GLY A 481 8.46 -34.72 16.59
C GLY A 481 7.10 -35.39 16.44
N SER A 482 6.24 -35.34 17.47
CA SER A 482 5.03 -36.18 17.52
C SER A 482 3.75 -35.49 17.07
N TYR A 483 3.79 -34.27 16.53
CA TYR A 483 2.56 -33.57 16.13
C TYR A 483 2.74 -32.65 14.93
N SER A 484 1.64 -32.45 14.21
CA SER A 484 1.44 -31.36 13.26
C SER A 484 0.30 -30.48 13.74
N LEU A 485 0.54 -29.16 13.70
CA LEU A 485 -0.39 -28.16 14.22
C LEU A 485 -0.41 -26.96 13.28
N ALA A 486 -1.62 -26.53 12.94
CA ALA A 486 -1.82 -25.20 12.38
C ALA A 486 -2.87 -24.43 13.16
N PHE A 487 -2.78 -23.11 13.08
CA PHE A 487 -3.66 -22.21 13.79
C PHE A 487 -4.09 -21.07 12.88
N GLN A 488 -5.39 -20.87 12.78
CA GLN A 488 -5.97 -19.75 12.05
C GLN A 488 -6.75 -18.85 12.99
N ILE A 489 -6.58 -17.55 12.82
CA ILE A 489 -7.23 -16.53 13.64
C ILE A 489 -7.78 -15.40 12.78
N GLY A 490 -9.03 -15.01 13.04
CA GLY A 490 -9.68 -13.85 12.45
C GLY A 490 -9.44 -12.61 13.32
N TYR A 491 -9.00 -11.52 12.72
CA TYR A 491 -8.73 -10.25 13.38
C TYR A 491 -9.53 -9.10 12.78
N GLN A 492 -9.92 -8.17 13.65
CA GLN A 492 -10.20 -6.78 13.26
C GLN A 492 -8.91 -5.97 13.37
N TYR A 493 -8.83 -4.85 12.64
CA TYR A 493 -7.64 -3.99 12.60
C TYR A 493 -7.15 -3.59 13.99
N ASP A 494 -8.04 -3.12 14.87
CA ASP A 494 -7.66 -2.65 16.20
C ASP A 494 -7.11 -3.78 17.10
N ALA A 495 -7.75 -4.95 17.07
CA ALA A 495 -7.28 -6.11 17.80
C ALA A 495 -5.96 -6.68 17.24
N ALA A 496 -5.74 -6.59 15.92
CA ALA A 496 -4.49 -6.99 15.30
C ALA A 496 -3.34 -6.06 15.71
N GLY A 497 -3.59 -4.74 15.77
CA GLY A 497 -2.62 -3.74 16.22
C GLY A 497 -2.11 -4.03 17.64
N VAL A 498 -2.99 -4.46 18.55
CA VAL A 498 -2.60 -4.89 19.90
C VAL A 498 -1.63 -6.07 19.86
N LEU A 499 -1.91 -7.12 19.07
CA LEU A 499 -0.99 -8.25 18.95
C LEU A 499 0.35 -7.81 18.35
N LEU A 500 0.34 -7.00 17.28
CA LEU A 500 1.56 -6.53 16.63
C LEU A 500 2.44 -5.68 17.56
N SER A 501 1.83 -4.94 18.51
CA SER A 501 2.59 -4.17 19.50
C SER A 501 3.32 -5.02 20.55
N GLU A 502 3.00 -6.31 20.67
CA GLU A 502 3.59 -7.25 21.62
C GLU A 502 4.84 -7.96 21.04
N GLU A 503 5.75 -7.20 20.42
CA GLU A 503 6.94 -7.73 19.72
C GLU A 503 7.83 -8.57 20.65
N ALA A 504 8.04 -8.09 21.89
CA ALA A 504 8.83 -8.77 22.91
C ALA A 504 8.33 -10.19 23.26
N SER A 505 7.08 -10.49 22.91
CA SER A 505 6.41 -11.74 23.23
C SER A 505 6.76 -12.90 22.27
N GLY A 506 7.30 -12.59 21.09
CA GLY A 506 7.73 -13.58 20.09
C GLY A 506 6.60 -14.19 19.23
N LEU A 507 5.34 -14.06 19.66
CA LEU A 507 4.21 -14.66 18.94
C LEU A 507 3.86 -13.94 17.62
N PRO A 508 3.82 -12.59 17.54
CA PRO A 508 3.42 -11.88 16.32
C PRO A 508 4.29 -12.23 15.11
N GLN A 509 5.57 -12.49 15.34
CA GLN A 509 6.56 -12.84 14.31
C GLN A 509 6.31 -14.20 13.65
N ARG A 510 5.47 -15.06 14.26
CA ARG A 510 5.20 -16.42 13.78
C ARG A 510 3.95 -16.52 12.90
N PHE A 511 3.20 -15.43 12.74
CA PHE A 511 2.02 -15.36 11.88
C PHE A 511 2.36 -14.92 10.46
N THR A 512 1.71 -15.54 9.48
CA THR A 512 1.49 -14.95 8.15
C THR A 512 0.19 -14.18 8.17
N TRP A 513 0.21 -12.96 7.66
CA TRP A 513 -0.89 -12.00 7.71
C TRP A 513 -1.54 -11.88 6.34
N VAL A 514 -2.88 -11.84 6.31
CA VAL A 514 -3.66 -11.90 5.07
C VAL A 514 -4.83 -10.94 5.15
N ASN A 515 -5.02 -10.15 4.10
CA ASN A 515 -6.19 -9.27 3.98
C ASN A 515 -7.41 -10.07 3.54
N SER A 516 -8.55 -9.84 4.19
CA SER A 516 -9.81 -10.51 3.83
C SER A 516 -10.61 -9.78 2.76
N THR A 517 -10.27 -8.53 2.46
CA THR A 517 -10.78 -7.82 1.29
C THR A 517 -10.03 -8.31 0.05
N ASP A 518 -10.75 -8.52 -1.05
CA ASP A 518 -10.19 -8.96 -2.33
C ASP A 518 -10.86 -8.21 -3.49
N PRO A 519 -10.23 -7.12 -3.98
CA PRO A 519 -10.68 -6.38 -5.15
C PRO A 519 -10.56 -7.15 -6.47
N SER A 520 -9.89 -8.32 -6.50
CA SER A 520 -9.73 -9.12 -7.71
C SER A 520 -10.91 -10.05 -7.99
N ILE A 521 -11.90 -10.12 -7.07
CA ILE A 521 -13.13 -10.86 -7.29
C ILE A 521 -13.83 -10.27 -8.52
N PRO A 522 -14.06 -11.06 -9.59
CA PRO A 522 -14.68 -10.56 -10.82
C PRO A 522 -16.18 -10.28 -10.61
N ASP A 523 -16.72 -9.36 -11.41
CA ASP A 523 -18.17 -9.09 -11.46
C ASP A 523 -18.96 -10.24 -12.10
N GLU A 524 -18.32 -11.02 -12.97
CA GLU A 524 -18.91 -12.19 -13.62
C GLU A 524 -18.81 -13.44 -12.74
N ASP A 525 -19.83 -14.29 -12.81
CA ASP A 525 -19.86 -15.55 -12.07
C ASP A 525 -18.75 -16.50 -12.52
N VAL A 526 -17.90 -16.92 -11.58
CA VAL A 526 -16.86 -17.93 -11.81
C VAL A 526 -17.40 -19.33 -11.53
N GLU A 527 -17.15 -20.27 -12.44
CA GLU A 527 -17.53 -21.67 -12.26
C GLU A 527 -16.72 -22.32 -11.12
N ASN A 528 -17.38 -23.10 -10.26
CA ASN A 528 -16.70 -23.79 -9.17
C ASN A 528 -15.86 -24.98 -9.72
N PRO A 529 -14.52 -24.94 -9.60
CA PRO A 529 -13.64 -25.97 -10.18
C PRO A 529 -13.65 -27.30 -9.41
N GLY A 530 -14.37 -27.37 -8.28
CA GLY A 530 -14.49 -28.59 -7.47
C GLY A 530 -13.36 -28.76 -6.44
N VAL A 531 -13.19 -29.97 -5.92
CA VAL A 531 -12.19 -30.26 -4.88
C VAL A 531 -10.77 -30.21 -5.45
N LEU A 532 -9.83 -29.76 -4.64
CA LEU A 532 -8.41 -29.78 -5.00
C LEU A 532 -7.90 -31.23 -5.02
N THR A 533 -7.16 -31.60 -6.07
CA THR A 533 -6.61 -32.94 -6.27
C THR A 533 -5.09 -32.88 -6.47
N GLY A 534 -4.41 -34.03 -6.36
CA GLY A 534 -2.96 -34.11 -6.58
C GLY A 534 -2.09 -33.66 -5.39
N VAL A 535 -2.71 -33.23 -4.28
CA VAL A 535 -2.01 -32.86 -3.05
C VAL A 535 -1.32 -34.08 -2.39
N ARG A 536 -0.15 -33.86 -1.78
CA ARG A 536 0.59 -34.87 -1.04
C ARG A 536 0.50 -34.63 0.47
N LEU A 537 -0.40 -35.36 1.13
CA LEU A 537 -0.57 -35.30 2.60
C LEU A 537 0.23 -36.40 3.33
N GLN A 538 0.47 -37.52 2.65
CA GLN A 538 1.22 -38.68 3.17
C GLN A 538 2.28 -39.12 2.14
N GLY A 539 3.41 -39.69 2.59
CA GLY A 539 4.47 -40.20 1.71
C GLY A 539 4.44 -41.73 1.58
N GLU A 540 5.00 -42.27 0.50
CA GLU A 540 5.35 -43.70 0.42
C GLU A 540 6.54 -44.00 1.34
N TRP A 541 6.36 -44.93 2.27
CA TRP A 541 7.28 -45.22 3.35
C TRP A 541 8.33 -46.26 2.92
N GLY A 542 9.60 -45.86 2.85
CA GLY A 542 10.71 -46.81 2.88
C GLY A 542 10.99 -47.24 4.32
N SER A 543 10.75 -48.51 4.66
CA SER A 543 11.27 -49.10 5.90
C SER A 543 12.61 -49.77 5.61
N VAL A 544 13.69 -49.32 6.27
CA VAL A 544 14.94 -50.09 6.32
C VAL A 544 15.17 -50.46 7.79
N ASN A 545 15.23 -51.76 8.06
CA ASN A 545 15.55 -52.32 9.39
C ASN A 545 14.69 -51.76 10.55
N GLY A 546 13.39 -51.54 10.33
CA GLY A 546 12.47 -51.09 11.39
C GLY A 546 12.67 -49.65 11.85
N THR A 547 13.50 -48.87 11.14
CA THR A 547 13.67 -47.42 11.38
C THR A 547 12.85 -46.69 10.33
N HIS A 548 11.83 -45.94 10.75
CA HIS A 548 11.02 -45.11 9.85
C HIS A 548 11.82 -43.86 9.48
N PHE A 549 12.14 -43.66 8.19
CA PHE A 549 12.73 -42.40 7.73
C PHE A 549 11.64 -41.32 7.65
N SER A 550 11.89 -40.16 8.28
CA SER A 550 11.10 -38.94 8.05
C SER A 550 11.20 -38.53 6.58
N PRO A 551 10.10 -38.18 5.89
CA PRO A 551 10.22 -37.45 4.65
C PRO A 551 10.74 -36.04 4.98
N ILE A 552 12.06 -35.89 4.92
CA ILE A 552 12.73 -34.60 4.98
C ILE A 552 12.65 -33.99 3.59
N MET A 553 11.91 -32.90 3.48
CA MET A 553 11.91 -32.04 2.32
C MET A 553 13.18 -31.19 2.32
N HIS A 554 13.74 -30.94 1.15
CA HIS A 554 14.92 -30.10 1.01
C HIS A 554 14.62 -28.85 0.20
N LEU A 555 15.15 -27.71 0.65
CA LEU A 555 15.32 -26.50 -0.17
C LEU A 555 16.39 -26.73 -1.26
N PRO A 556 16.39 -25.93 -2.34
CA PRO A 556 17.51 -25.85 -3.28
C PRO A 556 18.84 -25.59 -2.54
N GLU A 557 19.93 -26.20 -3.00
CA GLU A 557 21.18 -26.21 -2.25
C GLU A 557 21.81 -24.81 -2.12
N ASP A 558 21.74 -24.00 -3.16
CA ASP A 558 22.20 -22.61 -3.14
C ASP A 558 21.38 -21.74 -2.16
N VAL A 559 20.07 -21.91 -2.09
CA VAL A 559 19.20 -21.28 -1.08
C VAL A 559 19.62 -21.69 0.33
N LYS A 560 19.91 -22.98 0.57
CA LYS A 560 20.43 -23.44 1.87
C LYS A 560 21.77 -22.78 2.21
N GLN A 561 22.66 -22.62 1.22
CA GLN A 561 23.95 -21.96 1.43
C GLN A 561 23.77 -20.48 1.76
N GLU A 562 22.86 -19.78 1.07
CA GLU A 562 22.50 -18.40 1.38
C GLU A 562 21.98 -18.26 2.83
N MET A 563 21.05 -19.12 3.25
CA MET A 563 20.53 -19.15 4.62
C MET A 563 21.65 -19.40 5.66
N LYS A 564 22.57 -20.33 5.38
CA LYS A 564 23.75 -20.59 6.24
C LYS A 564 24.66 -19.38 6.34
N VAL A 565 24.92 -18.68 5.23
CA VAL A 565 25.76 -17.46 5.22
C VAL A 565 25.10 -16.36 6.02
N ARG A 566 23.80 -16.10 5.80
CA ARG A 566 23.02 -15.09 6.53
C ARG A 566 23.00 -15.38 8.03
N GLU A 567 22.72 -16.61 8.45
CA GLU A 567 22.70 -16.96 9.87
C GLU A 567 24.10 -16.86 10.51
N LYS A 568 25.16 -17.28 9.81
CA LYS A 568 26.54 -17.10 10.28
C LYS A 568 26.90 -15.63 10.45
N ALA A 569 26.49 -14.75 9.54
CA ALA A 569 26.72 -13.32 9.65
C ALA A 569 25.99 -12.74 10.86
N ARG A 570 24.71 -13.11 11.06
CA ARG A 570 23.90 -12.70 12.20
C ARG A 570 24.52 -13.13 13.54
N LEU A 571 24.88 -14.40 13.70
CA LEU A 571 25.48 -14.93 14.92
C LEU A 571 26.88 -14.33 15.22
N LYS A 572 27.57 -13.81 14.19
CA LYS A 572 28.84 -13.09 14.34
C LYS A 572 28.67 -11.59 14.59
N GLY A 573 27.43 -11.07 14.65
CA GLY A 573 27.16 -9.64 14.77
C GLY A 573 27.58 -8.83 13.54
N LYS A 574 27.70 -9.47 12.37
CA LYS A 574 28.11 -8.86 11.09
C LYS A 574 26.97 -8.75 10.07
N GLY A 575 25.76 -9.13 10.47
CA GLY A 575 24.57 -9.03 9.62
C GLY A 575 23.89 -7.68 9.78
N GLU A 576 23.09 -7.30 8.78
CA GLU A 576 22.20 -6.14 8.88
C GLU A 576 21.16 -6.37 9.99
N PRO A 577 20.74 -5.30 10.70
CA PRO A 577 19.62 -5.38 11.62
C PRO A 577 18.37 -5.83 10.87
N VAL A 578 17.75 -6.91 11.34
CA VAL A 578 16.45 -7.36 10.83
C VAL A 578 15.38 -6.72 11.69
N ALA A 579 14.34 -6.15 11.08
CA ALA A 579 13.17 -5.68 11.83
C ALA A 579 12.66 -6.78 12.75
N GLU A 580 12.30 -6.44 13.99
CA GLU A 580 11.99 -7.44 15.02
C GLU A 580 10.86 -8.39 14.57
N LEU A 581 9.85 -7.83 13.89
CA LEU A 581 8.72 -8.55 13.31
C LEU A 581 9.10 -9.53 12.18
N ASP A 582 10.29 -9.39 11.58
CA ASP A 582 10.76 -10.21 10.45
C ASP A 582 11.77 -11.29 10.85
N SER A 583 12.05 -11.40 12.15
CA SER A 583 13.03 -12.36 12.70
C SER A 583 12.77 -13.83 12.29
N HIS A 584 11.52 -14.20 11.97
CA HIS A 584 11.13 -15.54 11.55
C HIS A 584 10.93 -15.70 10.03
N GLN A 585 11.19 -14.66 9.22
CA GLN A 585 11.04 -14.68 7.76
C GLN A 585 11.63 -15.94 7.11
N PRO A 586 12.90 -16.34 7.36
CA PRO A 586 13.50 -17.46 6.62
C PRO A 586 12.78 -18.79 6.90
N LEU A 587 12.32 -19.00 8.13
CA LEU A 587 11.62 -20.22 8.51
C LEU A 587 10.18 -20.24 7.98
N ILE A 588 9.48 -19.10 7.99
CA ILE A 588 8.13 -18.99 7.42
C ILE A 588 8.17 -19.27 5.92
N ARG A 589 9.10 -18.65 5.17
CA ARG A 589 9.29 -18.92 3.74
C ARG A 589 9.60 -20.39 3.46
N ALA A 590 10.46 -21.01 4.26
CA ALA A 590 10.75 -22.44 4.13
C ALA A 590 9.49 -23.32 4.33
N LYS A 591 8.64 -23.00 5.30
CA LYS A 591 7.37 -23.72 5.52
C LYS A 591 6.37 -23.49 4.39
N LEU A 592 6.20 -22.23 3.94
CA LEU A 592 5.29 -21.90 2.84
C LEU A 592 5.73 -22.58 1.54
N SER A 593 7.01 -22.50 1.18
CA SER A 593 7.55 -23.17 -0.01
C SER A 593 7.41 -24.70 0.04
N ALA A 594 7.62 -25.32 1.22
CA ALA A 594 7.34 -26.73 1.43
C ALA A 594 5.86 -27.08 1.25
N LEU A 595 4.95 -26.26 1.79
CA LEU A 595 3.51 -26.45 1.60
C LEU A 595 3.11 -26.27 0.13
N LEU A 596 3.63 -25.27 -0.59
CA LEU A 596 3.42 -25.12 -2.04
C LEU A 596 3.92 -26.35 -2.83
N ALA A 597 5.05 -26.93 -2.45
CA ALA A 597 5.52 -28.17 -3.08
C ALA A 597 4.56 -29.34 -2.83
N LEU A 598 4.10 -29.53 -1.59
CA LEU A 598 3.12 -30.58 -1.25
C LEU A 598 1.76 -30.37 -1.93
N LEU A 599 1.35 -29.11 -2.11
CA LEU A 599 0.14 -28.74 -2.83
C LEU A 599 0.13 -29.31 -4.27
N ASP A 600 1.29 -29.30 -4.91
CA ASP A 600 1.52 -29.81 -6.27
C ASP A 600 1.95 -31.29 -6.29
N GLY A 601 1.83 -32.01 -5.17
CA GLY A 601 2.18 -33.43 -5.07
C GLY A 601 3.68 -33.73 -4.95
N ARG A 602 4.52 -32.70 -4.83
CA ARG A 602 5.99 -32.83 -4.83
C ARG A 602 6.54 -33.06 -3.42
N GLY A 603 7.67 -33.76 -3.33
CA GLY A 603 8.34 -34.10 -2.06
C GLY A 603 9.53 -33.19 -1.71
N ASN A 604 9.93 -32.29 -2.60
CA ASN A 604 11.05 -31.36 -2.41
C ASN A 604 10.69 -29.98 -2.97
N VAL A 605 11.34 -28.96 -2.41
CA VAL A 605 11.13 -27.56 -2.76
C VAL A 605 12.00 -27.16 -3.94
N THR A 606 11.43 -26.42 -4.88
CA THR A 606 12.10 -25.86 -6.06
C THR A 606 12.39 -24.36 -5.87
N HIS A 607 13.14 -23.76 -6.79
CA HIS A 607 13.35 -22.31 -6.81
C HIS A 607 12.04 -21.53 -6.91
N GLU A 608 11.14 -21.98 -7.76
CA GLU A 608 9.84 -21.33 -7.96
C GLU A 608 9.00 -21.33 -6.67
N ASP A 609 9.01 -22.42 -5.90
CA ASP A 609 8.33 -22.45 -4.59
C ASP A 609 8.92 -21.44 -3.60
N TRP A 610 10.24 -21.29 -3.63
CA TRP A 610 10.95 -20.34 -2.79
C TRP A 610 10.61 -18.90 -3.20
N GLU A 611 10.59 -18.60 -4.50
CA GLU A 611 10.20 -17.31 -5.07
C GLU A 611 8.75 -16.95 -4.74
N LEU A 612 7.81 -17.86 -4.97
CA LEU A 612 6.39 -17.67 -4.63
C LEU A 612 6.19 -17.47 -3.12
N SER A 613 6.94 -18.19 -2.27
CA SER A 613 6.91 -17.93 -0.82
C SER A 613 7.43 -16.54 -0.45
N GLY A 614 8.29 -15.95 -1.29
CA GLY A 614 8.76 -14.57 -1.16
C GLY A 614 7.65 -13.57 -1.44
N VAL A 615 6.92 -13.74 -2.54
CA VAL A 615 5.74 -12.93 -2.88
C VAL A 615 4.69 -12.99 -1.76
N MET A 616 4.42 -14.20 -1.26
CA MET A 616 3.53 -14.41 -0.11
C MET A 616 3.98 -13.65 1.14
N TRP A 617 5.28 -13.67 1.42
CA TRP A 617 5.86 -12.96 2.55
C TRP A 617 5.75 -11.44 2.39
N GLU A 618 6.04 -10.90 1.21
CA GLU A 618 5.96 -9.47 0.91
C GLU A 618 4.53 -8.93 1.10
N VAL A 619 3.52 -9.63 0.57
CA VAL A 619 2.11 -9.28 0.80
C VAL A 619 1.77 -9.37 2.28
N SER A 620 2.24 -10.41 2.98
CA SER A 620 2.05 -10.51 4.43
C SER A 620 2.68 -9.35 5.19
N CYS A 621 3.84 -8.83 4.77
CA CYS A 621 4.46 -7.65 5.37
C CYS A 621 3.61 -6.40 5.12
N ALA A 622 3.16 -6.19 3.87
CA ALA A 622 2.30 -5.07 3.50
C ALA A 622 0.98 -5.06 4.31
N VAL A 623 0.37 -6.23 4.54
CA VAL A 623 -0.83 -6.33 5.40
C VAL A 623 -0.53 -5.94 6.85
N ARG A 624 0.61 -6.32 7.42
CA ARG A 624 0.97 -5.87 8.78
C ARG A 624 1.19 -4.35 8.83
N GLU A 625 1.86 -3.80 7.83
CA GLU A 625 2.12 -2.36 7.73
C GLU A 625 0.81 -1.57 7.62
N ASP A 626 -0.13 -2.03 6.79
CA ASP A 626 -1.48 -1.48 6.72
C ASP A 626 -2.21 -1.58 8.05
N VAL A 627 -2.11 -2.71 8.78
CA VAL A 627 -2.69 -2.80 10.13
C VAL A 627 -2.14 -1.72 11.06
N VAL A 628 -0.82 -1.54 11.10
CA VAL A 628 -0.20 -0.50 11.94
C VAL A 628 -0.69 0.88 11.53
N GLN A 629 -0.71 1.17 10.23
CA GLN A 629 -1.14 2.45 9.69
C GLN A 629 -2.60 2.77 10.03
N GLN A 630 -3.52 1.84 9.75
CA GLN A 630 -4.95 1.98 10.06
C GLN A 630 -5.19 2.21 11.56
N ASN A 631 -4.38 1.60 12.43
CA ASN A 631 -4.47 1.82 13.88
C ASN A 631 -4.00 3.21 14.29
N LEU A 632 -2.93 3.72 13.70
CA LEU A 632 -2.41 5.06 13.96
C LEU A 632 -3.42 6.13 13.51
N GLU A 633 -3.99 5.98 12.32
CA GLU A 633 -5.02 6.87 11.78
C GLU A 633 -6.28 6.88 12.64
N ALA A 634 -6.79 5.69 13.01
CA ALA A 634 -7.96 5.59 13.88
C ALA A 634 -7.72 6.22 15.25
N LYS A 635 -6.49 6.13 15.79
CA LYS A 635 -6.13 6.79 17.04
C LYS A 635 -6.08 8.31 16.90
N ALA A 636 -5.47 8.82 15.82
CA ALA A 636 -5.41 10.25 15.53
C ALA A 636 -6.83 10.84 15.37
N GLU A 637 -7.71 10.17 14.63
CA GLU A 637 -9.11 10.59 14.44
C GLU A 637 -9.90 10.63 15.77
N GLN A 638 -9.67 9.64 16.65
CA GLN A 638 -10.26 9.63 17.99
C GLN A 638 -9.77 10.78 18.86
N GLU A 639 -8.47 11.08 18.84
CA GLU A 639 -7.86 12.19 19.57
C GLU A 639 -8.37 13.55 19.05
N GLU A 640 -8.46 13.73 17.74
CA GLU A 640 -9.02 14.93 17.12
C GLU A 640 -10.50 15.10 17.48
N THR A 641 -11.29 14.03 17.37
CA THR A 641 -12.71 14.05 17.73
C THR A 641 -12.92 14.35 19.21
N ALA A 642 -12.08 13.80 20.10
CA ALA A 642 -12.10 14.10 21.52
C ALA A 642 -11.77 15.58 21.80
N THR A 643 -10.74 16.11 21.11
CA THR A 643 -10.32 17.51 21.21
C THR A 643 -11.43 18.46 20.73
N ARG A 644 -12.04 18.19 19.58
CA ARG A 644 -13.18 18.94 19.04
C ARG A 644 -14.38 18.95 20.00
N LYS A 645 -14.71 17.80 20.61
CA LYS A 645 -15.76 17.70 21.62
C LYS A 645 -15.43 18.48 22.89
N ALA A 646 -14.17 18.49 23.32
CA ALA A 646 -13.72 19.27 24.47
C ALA A 646 -13.83 20.80 24.22
N VAL A 647 -13.36 21.26 23.06
CA VAL A 647 -13.44 22.68 22.65
C VAL A 647 -14.89 23.15 22.55
N GLU A 648 -15.78 22.38 21.91
CA GLU A 648 -17.21 22.75 21.80
C GLU A 648 -17.90 22.77 23.18
N ARG A 649 -17.53 21.85 24.09
CA ARG A 649 -18.02 21.86 25.48
C ARG A 649 -17.57 23.13 26.21
N GLU A 650 -16.30 23.51 26.08
CA GLU A 650 -15.76 24.73 26.69
C GLU A 650 -16.41 26.00 26.12
N ARG A 651 -16.60 26.07 24.80
CA ARG A 651 -17.31 27.16 24.13
C ARG A 651 -18.74 27.31 24.63
N ARG A 652 -19.47 26.20 24.82
CA ARG A 652 -20.83 26.21 25.40
C ARG A 652 -20.84 26.71 26.84
N LEU A 653 -19.88 26.28 27.67
CA LEU A 653 -19.76 26.77 29.05
C LEU A 653 -19.41 28.26 29.09
N GLN A 654 -18.56 28.74 28.18
CA GLN A 654 -18.20 30.15 28.08
C GLN A 654 -19.37 31.01 27.55
N LEU A 655 -20.12 30.54 26.55
CA LEU A 655 -21.36 31.19 26.10
C LEU A 655 -22.38 31.28 27.23
N ALA A 656 -22.59 30.20 28.00
CA ALA A 656 -23.47 30.22 29.17
C ALA A 656 -23.03 31.24 30.24
N ARG A 657 -21.72 31.34 30.51
CA ARG A 657 -21.15 32.38 31.39
C ARG A 657 -21.38 33.80 30.84
N ASN A 658 -21.08 34.01 29.57
CA ASN A 658 -21.20 35.31 28.90
C ASN A 658 -22.65 35.78 28.74
N THR A 659 -23.63 34.87 28.65
CA THR A 659 -25.06 35.24 28.67
C THR A 659 -25.57 35.52 30.09
N ALA A 660 -25.05 34.82 31.10
CA ALA A 660 -25.47 34.98 32.49
C ALA A 660 -24.99 36.32 33.11
N GLU A 661 -23.77 36.77 32.83
CA GLU A 661 -23.20 38.00 33.44
C GLU A 661 -23.94 39.31 33.09
N PRO A 662 -24.26 39.62 31.81
CA PRO A 662 -25.00 40.83 31.46
C PRO A 662 -26.45 40.82 31.97
N ASN A 663 -27.08 39.64 32.00
CA ASN A 663 -28.44 39.48 32.49
C ASN A 663 -28.51 39.63 34.02
N LEU A 664 -27.51 39.11 34.75
CA LEU A 664 -27.34 39.32 36.18
C LEU A 664 -27.22 40.81 36.51
N LYS A 665 -26.32 41.53 35.80
CA LYS A 665 -26.11 42.96 36.03
C LYS A 665 -27.36 43.79 35.72
N ARG A 666 -28.02 43.53 34.58
CA ARG A 666 -29.28 44.20 34.21
C ARG A 666 -30.41 43.92 35.21
N ALA A 667 -30.49 42.71 35.74
CA ALA A 667 -31.46 42.34 36.78
C ALA A 667 -31.16 43.08 38.09
N ALA A 668 -29.91 43.14 38.52
CA ALA A 668 -29.49 43.85 39.73
C ALA A 668 -29.78 45.37 39.63
N GLU A 669 -29.48 45.98 38.49
CA GLU A 669 -29.81 47.39 38.25
C GLU A 669 -31.32 47.64 38.22
N ALA A 670 -32.11 46.75 37.59
CA ALA A 670 -33.57 46.85 37.56
C ALA A 670 -34.17 46.74 38.97
N ILE A 671 -33.66 45.82 39.78
CA ILE A 671 -34.00 45.68 41.20
C ILE A 671 -33.72 46.98 41.95
N GLY A 672 -32.49 47.50 41.87
CA GLY A 672 -32.11 48.72 42.58
C GLY A 672 -32.95 49.92 42.16
N ARG A 673 -33.20 50.09 40.85
CA ARG A 673 -34.06 51.16 40.32
C ARG A 673 -35.49 51.05 40.87
N GLN A 674 -36.04 49.85 40.94
CA GLN A 674 -37.40 49.63 41.40
C GLN A 674 -37.53 49.89 42.90
N VAL A 675 -36.59 49.38 43.71
CA VAL A 675 -36.59 49.59 45.16
C VAL A 675 -36.40 51.08 45.50
N HIS A 676 -35.50 51.81 44.83
CA HIS A 676 -35.36 53.27 45.00
C HIS A 676 -36.60 54.06 44.58
N LYS A 677 -37.40 53.56 43.62
CA LYS A 677 -38.62 54.23 43.17
C LYS A 677 -39.78 54.09 44.15
N SER A 678 -39.99 52.91 44.73
CA SER A 678 -41.18 52.64 45.56
C SER A 678 -40.88 52.44 47.05
N GLY A 679 -39.61 52.51 47.46
CA GLY A 679 -39.17 52.63 48.84
C GLY A 679 -39.18 51.34 49.68
N ARG A 680 -40.03 50.36 49.38
CA ARG A 680 -40.04 49.05 50.05
C ARG A 680 -40.62 47.97 49.17
N PHE A 681 -39.96 46.82 49.09
CA PHE A 681 -40.52 45.61 48.49
C PHE A 681 -40.35 44.38 49.36
N THR A 682 -41.32 43.46 49.30
CA THR A 682 -41.11 42.07 49.74
C THR A 682 -40.50 41.25 48.59
N PRO A 683 -39.74 40.18 48.87
CA PRO A 683 -39.04 39.39 47.85
C PRO A 683 -39.96 38.91 46.72
N GLY A 684 -41.15 38.41 47.03
CA GLY A 684 -42.12 37.94 46.04
C GLY A 684 -42.67 39.07 45.16
N LYS A 685 -42.94 40.24 45.74
CA LYS A 685 -43.41 41.41 44.96
C LYS A 685 -42.30 41.95 44.06
N LEU A 686 -41.06 42.01 44.56
CA LEU A 686 -39.90 42.49 43.78
C LEU A 686 -39.59 41.56 42.61
N ARG A 687 -39.59 40.24 42.85
CA ARG A 687 -39.40 39.24 41.79
C ARG A 687 -40.44 39.38 40.68
N ASN A 688 -41.69 39.68 41.04
CA ASN A 688 -42.76 39.87 40.07
C ASN A 688 -42.63 41.14 39.22
N THR A 689 -41.83 42.13 39.62
CA THR A 689 -41.56 43.31 38.78
C THR A 689 -40.55 43.07 37.67
N LEU A 690 -39.82 41.95 37.72
CA LEU A 690 -38.82 41.58 36.73
C LEU A 690 -39.43 40.77 35.58
N ASN A 691 -38.80 40.80 34.41
CA ASN A 691 -39.20 39.97 33.28
C ASN A 691 -38.80 38.49 33.50
N SER A 692 -39.25 37.58 32.62
CA SER A 692 -39.01 36.14 32.79
C SER A 692 -37.53 35.79 32.93
N GLU A 693 -36.67 36.36 32.08
CA GLU A 693 -35.23 36.10 32.06
C GLU A 693 -34.52 36.62 33.32
N GLN A 694 -34.89 37.81 33.81
CA GLN A 694 -34.34 38.40 35.04
C GLN A 694 -34.78 37.67 36.31
N ARG A 695 -35.95 37.01 36.29
CA ARG A 695 -36.45 36.23 37.44
C ARG A 695 -35.67 34.95 37.69
N GLU A 696 -34.96 34.45 36.68
CA GLU A 696 -34.13 33.24 36.77
C GLU A 696 -32.87 33.49 37.60
N VAL A 697 -32.29 34.69 37.52
CA VAL A 697 -31.08 35.11 38.25
C VAL A 697 -31.38 35.99 39.49
N PHE A 698 -32.61 35.92 40.00
CA PHE A 698 -33.11 36.86 41.01
C PHE A 698 -32.31 36.84 42.32
N LYS A 699 -31.88 35.67 42.80
CA LYS A 699 -31.18 35.56 44.09
C LYS A 699 -29.78 36.18 44.00
N GLU A 700 -29.08 35.88 42.92
CA GLU A 700 -27.75 36.38 42.61
C GLU A 700 -27.78 37.89 42.36
N ALA A 701 -28.83 38.38 41.67
CA ALA A 701 -29.02 39.80 41.39
C ALA A 701 -29.30 40.62 42.67
N ILE A 702 -30.02 40.04 43.65
CA ILE A 702 -30.21 40.65 44.97
C ILE A 702 -28.88 40.78 45.70
N SER A 703 -28.07 39.72 45.74
CA SER A 703 -26.74 39.75 46.37
C SER A 703 -25.88 40.86 45.74
N HIS A 704 -25.82 40.91 44.41
CA HIS A 704 -25.07 41.94 43.70
C HIS A 704 -25.57 43.36 44.01
N ALA A 705 -26.88 43.56 44.08
CA ALA A 705 -27.46 44.86 44.41
C ALA A 705 -27.22 45.29 45.87
N ILE A 706 -27.13 44.34 46.81
CA ILE A 706 -26.74 44.60 48.20
C ILE A 706 -25.25 44.96 48.27
N ASP A 707 -24.39 44.17 47.61
CA ASP A 707 -22.94 44.39 47.59
C ASP A 707 -22.57 45.73 46.95
N ALA A 708 -23.29 46.15 45.90
CA ALA A 708 -23.15 47.45 45.27
C ALA A 708 -23.74 48.61 46.11
N GLY A 709 -24.38 48.32 47.24
CA GLY A 709 -25.03 49.30 48.11
C GLY A 709 -26.28 49.95 47.51
N TRP A 710 -26.91 49.31 46.51
CA TRP A 710 -28.13 49.80 45.87
C TRP A 710 -29.39 49.50 46.66
N ILE A 711 -29.38 48.41 47.42
CA ILE A 711 -30.48 48.03 48.30
C ILE A 711 -29.92 47.52 49.62
N VAL A 712 -30.75 47.52 50.67
CA VAL A 712 -30.47 46.88 51.95
C VAL A 712 -31.64 46.00 52.35
N GLU A 713 -31.35 44.88 53.00
CA GLU A 713 -32.36 43.96 53.52
C GLU A 713 -32.61 44.23 55.00
N ASN A 714 -33.88 44.37 55.38
CA ASN A 714 -34.29 44.50 56.78
C ASN A 714 -35.68 43.87 56.97
N ASP A 715 -35.87 43.10 58.05
CA ASP A 715 -37.13 42.44 58.41
C ASP A 715 -37.84 41.72 57.23
N GLY A 716 -37.07 41.00 56.41
CA GLY A 716 -37.60 40.24 55.27
C GLY A 716 -38.13 41.10 54.12
N ALA A 717 -37.74 42.38 54.04
CA ALA A 717 -38.05 43.30 52.96
C ALA A 717 -36.79 44.04 52.49
N TYR A 718 -36.82 44.52 51.25
CA TYR A 718 -35.75 45.30 50.63
C TYR A 718 -36.10 46.79 50.61
N PHE A 719 -35.12 47.61 51.00
CA PHE A 719 -35.19 49.06 51.08
C PHE A 719 -34.08 49.71 50.24
N PRO A 720 -34.23 50.98 49.82
CA PRO A 720 -33.19 51.73 49.11
C PRO A 720 -31.88 51.75 49.89
N GLY A 721 -30.77 51.45 49.22
CA GLY A 721 -29.44 51.53 49.79
C GLY A 721 -28.84 52.94 49.73
N PRO A 722 -27.61 53.13 50.25
CA PRO A 722 -26.93 54.42 50.24
C PRO A 722 -26.56 54.93 48.83
N SER A 723 -26.50 54.05 47.83
CA SER A 723 -26.11 54.36 46.46
C SER A 723 -27.24 54.03 45.48
N LYS A 724 -27.37 54.75 44.36
CA LYS A 724 -28.31 54.37 43.28
C LYS A 724 -27.57 53.59 42.18
N PRO A 725 -28.24 52.65 41.48
CA PRO A 725 -27.69 51.99 40.30
C PRO A 725 -27.34 52.91 39.16
#